data_AF-A0A182N2M3-F1
#
_entry.id   AF-A0A182N2M3-F1
#
_cell.length_a   1.000
_cell.length_b   1.000
_cell.length_c   1.000
_cell.angle_alpha   90.00
_cell.angle_beta   90.00
_cell.angle_gamma   90.00
#
_symmetry.space_group_name_H-M   'P 1'
#
loop_
_entity.id
_entity.type
_entity.pdbx_description
1 polymer ?
#
loop_
_entity_poly.entity_id
_entity_poly.type
_entity_poly.pdbx_seq_one_letter_code
_entity_poly.pdbx_strand_id
1 'polypeptide(L)'
;NINIPTLLHSSLVLFQHPPCAKDNTKCSLPLKNCCICGIAACSGHLLAMDKLTTISAGLFMAADVCAIVSLAMPDWIVTSVGGETRLGLMWTCMTLYNRPQVCFTPELQPEWLIALICIFVGCICITTTIILLASSNWDRNVIPYARWVGFTAMVLFCLAAVIFPLGFHVDEIGGQPYHLPHSHQVGISYIMFVLALWITVISELFAEKESMYLTLCLMELIQIGIRSDHNEDASIDITKAWLKRTTPLYHSVDFKYRNTPEKRESEKTSTHWNEERFGDVIRLKQEALQTARSMWADFVFFLDADAFLTNRNTLRSLIDLKLPIVAPMLVSDGLYSNFWCGMTPDYYYQRTDEYKKILNYDQVGQWPVPMVHSAVLVRLTVTQTRQLTFERKNLPAGRYDGPVDDIIIFAMSANYSGIPMYVCNALLYGYIMVPLEAGETVAGKDMEQLTNVLSYAVNEYGALRLQPDMAKFVPDVPKDKLSLTHIYMINLERRFERRAKMVKHFDLLGLDVEHFPAVDGKKLSDKQVQDMGIRFLPGYADPFHKRSFMSDAMVTYPWPCPMTMGEIGCFLSHYNIWERMVRLNQQEVLVLEDDIRFEPFFRRRVYGVLADARRIGGWDLIYFGRKRLQEEDEKWIDGSEYLVKAGYSYWTLGYVITLEGAKKLLREKPLGKLLPVDEYLPIMFDNHPNESWASHFRDRTLSAWSAAPLLLYPTHYTGDEGYVSDTEDSVRIDGTLPTIGVGKGSSGVVSNDTRDAVQAHAAEPKKGDKEQLPNAPGLLTESGIGQGEHDLEAKNRRNEL
;
A
#
# COMPACT_ATOMS: atom_id res chain seq x y z
N ASN A 1 -39.16 -24.15 40.51
CA ASN A 1 -39.34 -22.70 40.34
C ASN A 1 -38.56 -22.24 39.11
N ILE A 2 -39.28 -22.14 37.97
CA ILE A 2 -39.08 -21.25 36.81
C ILE A 2 -37.64 -21.21 36.24
N ASN A 3 -37.26 -22.11 35.31
CA ASN A 3 -37.14 -21.90 33.83
C ASN A 3 -36.51 -20.54 33.46
N ILE A 4 -35.32 -20.43 32.84
CA ILE A 4 -34.91 -20.88 31.49
C ILE A 4 -33.35 -20.95 31.39
N PRO A 5 -32.78 -21.92 30.64
CA PRO A 5 -31.45 -21.81 30.00
C PRO A 5 -31.51 -21.98 28.47
N THR A 6 -30.58 -21.35 27.73
CA THR A 6 -30.30 -21.56 26.28
C THR A 6 -28.77 -21.45 26.12
N LEU A 7 -27.94 -22.42 25.73
CA LEU A 7 -27.93 -23.57 24.80
C LEU A 7 -28.07 -23.26 23.30
N LEU A 8 -26.88 -23.19 22.67
CA LEU A 8 -26.40 -23.95 21.49
C LEU A 8 -27.10 -23.84 20.12
N HIS A 9 -26.25 -23.52 19.12
CA HIS A 9 -26.11 -24.10 17.77
C HIS A 9 -27.30 -24.18 16.79
N SER A 10 -26.93 -24.25 15.49
CA SER A 10 -27.77 -24.62 14.32
C SER A 10 -28.60 -23.47 13.72
N SER A 11 -28.71 -23.19 12.43
CA SER A 11 -28.25 -23.77 11.17
C SER A 11 -28.61 -22.79 10.03
N LEU A 12 -27.76 -22.61 9.03
CA LEU A 12 -28.19 -22.18 7.68
C LEU A 12 -27.35 -22.99 6.67
N VAL A 13 -27.74 -24.25 6.48
CA VAL A 13 -28.48 -24.76 5.31
C VAL A 13 -27.65 -24.67 4.02
N LEU A 14 -26.93 -25.76 3.80
CA LEU A 14 -26.52 -26.25 2.49
C LEU A 14 -27.71 -26.27 1.53
N PHE A 15 -27.61 -25.58 0.40
CA PHE A 15 -28.29 -26.03 -0.83
C PHE A 15 -27.37 -27.01 -1.55
N GLN A 16 -27.46 -28.28 -1.16
CA GLN A 16 -27.19 -29.39 -2.07
C GLN A 16 -28.33 -29.45 -3.06
N HIS A 17 -28.08 -29.16 -4.34
CA HIS A 17 -28.91 -29.68 -5.41
C HIS A 17 -28.44 -31.10 -5.80
N PRO A 18 -29.39 -32.00 -6.13
CA PRO A 18 -29.14 -33.44 -6.21
C PRO A 18 -28.40 -33.86 -7.48
N PRO A 19 -27.74 -35.04 -7.48
CA PRO A 19 -27.26 -35.69 -8.70
C PRO A 19 -28.40 -36.49 -9.33
N CYS A 20 -28.83 -36.11 -10.54
CA CYS A 20 -29.70 -36.89 -11.43
C CYS A 20 -29.54 -36.32 -12.84
N ALA A 21 -29.37 -37.06 -13.93
CA ALA A 21 -29.20 -38.48 -14.16
C ALA A 21 -28.47 -38.59 -15.51
N LYS A 22 -27.76 -39.70 -15.72
CA LYS A 22 -27.35 -40.13 -17.06
C LYS A 22 -28.60 -40.28 -17.91
N ASP A 23 -28.67 -39.58 -19.03
CA ASP A 23 -29.42 -40.07 -20.18
C ASP A 23 -28.60 -39.90 -21.46
N ASN A 24 -28.23 -41.05 -22.00
CA ASN A 24 -27.69 -41.25 -23.33
C ASN A 24 -28.84 -41.09 -24.33
N THR A 25 -28.89 -39.97 -25.06
CA THR A 25 -29.56 -39.98 -26.37
C THR A 25 -28.79 -39.14 -27.38
N LYS A 26 -28.27 -39.86 -28.36
CA LYS A 26 -27.73 -39.45 -29.66
C LYS A 26 -28.31 -38.13 -30.18
N CYS A 27 -27.45 -37.19 -30.51
CA CYS A 27 -27.67 -36.32 -31.66
C CYS A 27 -26.37 -36.23 -32.47
N SER A 28 -26.35 -37.05 -33.53
CA SER A 28 -25.39 -37.08 -34.61
C SER A 28 -25.74 -35.99 -35.62
N LEU A 29 -24.84 -35.03 -35.88
CA LEU A 29 -24.45 -34.51 -37.21
C LEU A 29 -23.47 -33.32 -37.07
N PRO A 30 -22.49 -33.17 -37.98
CA PRO A 30 -21.44 -32.17 -37.91
C PRO A 30 -21.86 -30.91 -38.68
N LEU A 31 -21.58 -29.72 -38.14
CA LEU A 31 -21.72 -28.46 -38.87
C LEU A 31 -20.40 -27.70 -38.91
N LYS A 32 -19.60 -28.05 -39.92
CA LYS A 32 -18.73 -27.09 -40.61
C LYS A 32 -19.63 -26.11 -41.37
N ASN A 33 -19.19 -24.86 -41.43
CA ASN A 33 -19.73 -23.76 -42.25
C ASN A 33 -21.03 -23.11 -41.78
N CYS A 34 -20.93 -22.13 -40.86
CA CYS A 34 -21.82 -20.96 -40.88
C CYS A 34 -21.17 -19.75 -40.19
N CYS A 35 -20.08 -19.22 -40.77
CA CYS A 35 -19.53 -17.90 -40.43
C CYS A 35 -19.55 -16.99 -41.66
N ILE A 36 -20.72 -16.85 -42.28
CA ILE A 36 -20.99 -15.82 -43.29
C ILE A 36 -22.42 -15.31 -43.06
N CYS A 37 -22.62 -14.53 -42.00
CA CYS A 37 -23.62 -13.47 -41.95
C CYS A 37 -23.40 -12.62 -40.69
N GLY A 38 -22.48 -11.66 -40.81
CA GLY A 38 -22.45 -10.54 -39.89
C GLY A 38 -23.59 -9.58 -40.20
N ILE A 39 -24.12 -8.97 -39.14
CA ILE A 39 -24.87 -7.71 -39.17
C ILE A 39 -26.27 -7.80 -39.84
N ALA A 40 -27.20 -8.54 -39.22
CA ALA A 40 -28.66 -8.30 -39.36
C ALA A 40 -29.56 -9.19 -38.47
N ALA A 41 -29.06 -10.26 -37.85
CA ALA A 41 -29.91 -11.30 -37.25
C ALA A 41 -29.81 -11.46 -35.72
N CYS A 42 -29.56 -10.38 -34.96
CA CYS A 42 -29.75 -10.35 -33.50
C CYS A 42 -30.88 -9.41 -33.06
N SER A 43 -31.84 -9.14 -33.94
CA SER A 43 -33.15 -8.60 -33.56
C SER A 43 -34.14 -9.76 -33.50
N GLY A 44 -34.15 -10.52 -32.40
CA GLY A 44 -35.01 -11.71 -32.34
C GLY A 44 -35.05 -12.54 -31.07
N HIS A 45 -34.26 -12.22 -30.03
CA HIS A 45 -34.51 -12.76 -28.69
C HIS A 45 -34.89 -11.62 -27.76
N LEU A 46 -36.18 -11.59 -27.45
CA LEU A 46 -36.85 -10.84 -26.39
C LEU A 46 -35.89 -10.56 -25.21
N LEU A 47 -35.61 -9.28 -24.98
CA LEU A 47 -34.90 -8.76 -23.82
C LEU A 47 -35.66 -9.16 -22.55
N ALA A 48 -35.28 -10.29 -21.96
CA ALA A 48 -35.69 -10.62 -20.60
C ALA A 48 -34.88 -9.72 -19.65
N MET A 49 -35.59 -8.93 -18.84
CA MET A 49 -35.00 -8.21 -17.70
C MET A 49 -34.17 -9.17 -16.85
N ASP A 50 -33.08 -8.67 -16.27
CA ASP A 50 -32.43 -9.40 -15.19
C ASP A 50 -33.48 -9.65 -14.07
N LYS A 51 -33.44 -10.85 -13.48
CA LYS A 51 -34.41 -11.26 -12.46
C LYS A 51 -34.38 -10.29 -11.27
N LEU A 52 -33.20 -9.74 -10.98
CA LEU A 52 -33.00 -8.76 -9.90
C LEU A 52 -33.63 -7.40 -10.21
N THR A 53 -33.50 -6.88 -11.43
CA THR A 53 -34.12 -5.61 -11.84
C THR A 53 -35.65 -5.70 -11.83
N THR A 54 -36.20 -6.86 -12.20
CA THR A 54 -37.65 -7.11 -12.14
C THR A 54 -38.15 -7.13 -10.70
N ILE A 55 -37.40 -7.75 -9.79
CA ILE A 55 -37.70 -7.76 -8.35
C ILE A 55 -37.61 -6.34 -7.79
N SER A 56 -36.56 -5.58 -8.13
CA SER A 56 -36.40 -4.18 -7.68
C SER A 56 -37.55 -3.30 -8.16
N ALA A 57 -37.95 -3.39 -9.43
CA ALA A 57 -39.11 -2.66 -9.95
C ALA A 57 -40.42 -3.03 -9.24
N GLY A 58 -40.62 -4.31 -8.91
CA GLY A 58 -41.77 -4.78 -8.14
C GLY A 58 -41.78 -4.24 -6.70
N LEU A 59 -40.60 -4.15 -6.07
CA LEU A 59 -40.47 -3.59 -4.72
C LEU A 59 -40.70 -2.08 -4.70
N PHE A 60 -40.15 -1.33 -5.68
CA PHE A 60 -40.46 0.11 -5.82
C PHE A 60 -41.96 0.35 -6.01
N MET A 61 -42.65 -0.47 -6.79
CA MET A 61 -44.10 -0.38 -6.95
C MET A 61 -44.84 -0.63 -5.63
N ALA A 62 -44.42 -1.62 -4.84
CA ALA A 62 -45.00 -1.88 -3.53
C ALA A 62 -44.76 -0.72 -2.55
N ALA A 63 -43.56 -0.12 -2.57
CA ALA A 63 -43.24 1.06 -1.76
C ALA A 63 -44.11 2.26 -2.14
N ASP A 64 -44.29 2.53 -3.44
CA ASP A 64 -45.10 3.64 -3.94
C ASP A 64 -46.56 3.52 -3.48
N VAL A 65 -47.15 2.31 -3.60
CA VAL A 65 -48.51 2.04 -3.13
C VAL A 65 -48.62 2.26 -1.62
N CYS A 66 -47.66 1.77 -0.83
CA CYS A 66 -47.68 1.97 0.63
C CYS A 66 -47.56 3.45 1.02
N ALA A 67 -46.71 4.22 0.33
CA ALA A 67 -46.54 5.65 0.57
C ALA A 67 -47.80 6.44 0.19
N ILE A 68 -48.42 6.16 -0.96
CA ILE A 68 -49.67 6.81 -1.39
C ILE A 68 -50.81 6.50 -0.43
N VAL A 69 -50.97 5.23 -0.02
CA VAL A 69 -52.00 4.84 0.96
C VAL A 69 -51.76 5.52 2.30
N SER A 70 -50.50 5.67 2.73
CA SER A 70 -50.18 6.39 3.97
C SER A 70 -50.65 7.84 3.93
N LEU A 71 -50.48 8.55 2.81
CA LEU A 71 -50.93 9.95 2.66
C LEU A 71 -52.45 10.08 2.57
N ALA A 72 -53.13 9.12 1.94
CA ALA A 72 -54.58 9.15 1.75
C ALA A 72 -55.35 8.91 3.06
N MET A 73 -54.80 8.13 3.98
CA MET A 73 -55.46 7.71 5.21
C MET A 73 -55.16 8.67 6.39
N PRO A 74 -56.17 9.11 7.16
CA PRO A 74 -55.99 10.06 8.25
C PRO A 74 -55.39 9.45 9.54
N ASP A 75 -55.05 8.16 9.55
CA ASP A 75 -54.59 7.44 10.74
C ASP A 75 -53.06 7.56 10.93
N TRP A 76 -52.49 8.76 10.95
CA TRP A 76 -51.06 8.95 11.30
C TRP A 76 -50.87 8.99 12.82
N ILE A 77 -51.73 9.72 13.52
CA ILE A 77 -51.81 9.76 14.99
C ILE A 77 -53.27 9.57 15.37
N VAL A 78 -53.54 8.67 16.30
CA VAL A 78 -54.89 8.36 16.80
C VAL A 78 -54.98 8.69 18.28
N THR A 79 -56.06 9.35 18.68
CA THR A 79 -56.36 9.67 20.08
C THR A 79 -57.82 9.40 20.39
N SER A 80 -58.07 8.98 21.63
CA SER A 80 -59.42 8.73 22.18
C SER A 80 -59.87 9.84 23.15
N VAL A 81 -59.07 10.90 23.32
CA VAL A 81 -59.37 12.00 24.22
C VAL A 81 -60.46 12.89 23.60
N GLY A 82 -61.65 12.90 24.20
CA GLY A 82 -62.79 13.71 23.73
C GLY A 82 -63.62 13.11 22.57
N GLY A 83 -63.28 11.90 22.12
CA GLY A 83 -63.84 11.24 20.92
C GLY A 83 -62.76 10.45 20.18
N GLU A 84 -63.06 9.72 19.08
CA GLU A 84 -61.99 9.21 18.22
C GLU A 84 -61.56 10.32 17.25
N THR A 85 -60.32 10.82 17.44
CA THR A 85 -59.69 11.77 16.53
C THR A 85 -58.50 11.09 15.84
N ARG A 86 -58.45 11.23 14.52
CA ARG A 86 -57.44 10.66 13.62
C ARG A 86 -56.80 11.81 12.86
N LEU A 87 -55.55 12.10 13.20
CA LEU A 87 -54.76 13.17 12.62
C LEU A 87 -53.92 12.58 11.48
N GLY A 88 -54.07 13.12 10.28
CA GLY A 88 -53.27 12.78 9.10
C GLY A 88 -52.74 14.02 8.40
N LEU A 89 -51.74 13.84 7.54
CA LEU A 89 -51.08 14.96 6.86
C LEU A 89 -51.97 15.64 5.80
N MET A 90 -52.87 14.92 5.14
CA MET A 90 -53.80 15.51 4.16
C MET A 90 -55.21 15.74 4.73
N TRP A 91 -55.64 14.86 5.62
CA TRP A 91 -56.99 14.83 6.17
C TRP A 91 -56.91 14.57 7.67
N THR A 92 -57.69 15.33 8.43
CA THR A 92 -57.95 15.05 9.84
C THR A 92 -59.43 14.74 10.01
N CYS A 93 -59.72 13.67 10.73
CA CYS A 93 -61.08 13.21 10.97
C CYS A 93 -61.34 13.09 12.47
N MET A 94 -62.49 13.59 12.92
CA MET A 94 -62.90 13.51 14.32
C MET A 94 -64.33 13.01 14.47
N THR A 95 -64.55 12.20 15.50
CA THR A 95 -65.86 11.71 15.92
C THR A 95 -66.12 12.15 17.35
N LEU A 96 -66.97 13.16 17.53
CA LEU A 96 -67.44 13.51 18.87
C LEU A 96 -68.53 12.53 19.28
N TYR A 97 -68.56 12.13 20.56
CA TYR A 97 -69.57 11.21 21.10
C TYR A 97 -70.99 11.58 20.62
N ASN A 98 -71.69 10.62 20.00
CA ASN A 98 -73.04 10.77 19.42
C ASN A 98 -73.18 11.71 18.19
N ARG A 99 -72.10 12.02 17.45
CA ARG A 99 -72.16 12.75 16.16
C ARG A 99 -71.48 11.99 15.01
N PRO A 100 -71.92 12.21 13.75
CA PRO A 100 -71.25 11.63 12.58
C PRO A 100 -69.82 12.15 12.44
N GLN A 101 -68.94 11.33 11.87
CA GLN A 101 -67.54 11.68 11.59
C GLN A 101 -67.46 12.89 10.67
N VAL A 102 -66.68 13.89 11.06
CA VAL A 102 -66.38 15.07 10.23
C VAL A 102 -64.90 15.04 9.90
N CYS A 103 -64.58 15.11 8.60
CA CYS A 103 -63.21 15.19 8.10
C CYS A 103 -62.99 16.54 7.42
N PHE A 104 -61.85 17.16 7.69
CA PHE A 104 -61.46 18.44 7.10
C PHE A 104 -59.96 18.47 6.83
N THR A 105 -59.52 19.42 6.01
CA THR A 105 -58.10 19.67 5.72
C THR A 105 -57.44 20.37 6.90
N PRO A 106 -56.41 19.79 7.53
CA PRO A 106 -55.76 20.40 8.70
C PRO A 106 -54.89 21.60 8.31
N GLU A 107 -54.75 22.56 9.23
CA GLU A 107 -53.74 23.61 9.13
C GLU A 107 -52.41 23.04 9.66
N LEU A 108 -51.49 22.70 8.75
CA LEU A 108 -50.24 22.01 9.10
C LEU A 108 -49.19 22.98 9.60
N GLN A 109 -48.52 22.60 10.69
CA GLN A 109 -47.30 23.26 11.16
C GLN A 109 -46.13 23.04 10.19
N PRO A 110 -45.10 23.91 10.21
CA PRO A 110 -44.00 23.87 9.26
C PRO A 110 -43.31 22.50 9.15
N GLU A 111 -43.14 21.79 10.27
CA GLU A 111 -42.51 20.46 10.32
C GLU A 111 -43.34 19.43 9.56
N TRP A 112 -44.65 19.39 9.79
CA TRP A 112 -45.55 18.45 9.12
C TRP A 112 -45.78 18.81 7.65
N LEU A 113 -45.73 20.10 7.30
CA LEU A 113 -45.74 20.56 5.92
C LEU A 113 -44.48 20.10 5.17
N ILE A 114 -43.29 20.24 5.77
CA ILE A 114 -42.03 19.77 5.17
C ILE A 114 -42.06 18.24 5.02
N ALA A 115 -42.52 17.51 6.04
CA ALA A 115 -42.68 16.05 5.95
C ALA A 115 -43.62 15.66 4.80
N LEU A 116 -44.78 16.33 4.66
CA LEU A 116 -45.71 16.11 3.57
C LEU A 116 -45.07 16.36 2.19
N ILE A 117 -44.34 17.47 2.03
CA ILE A 117 -43.63 17.79 0.78
C ILE A 117 -42.58 16.71 0.46
N CYS A 118 -41.78 16.30 1.44
CA CYS A 118 -40.77 15.26 1.26
C CYS A 118 -41.40 13.92 0.84
N ILE A 119 -42.52 13.51 1.44
CA ILE A 119 -43.21 12.26 1.07
C ILE A 119 -43.81 12.40 -0.34
N PHE A 120 -44.43 13.53 -0.66
CA PHE A 120 -45.05 13.75 -1.97
C PHE A 120 -44.02 13.74 -3.10
N VAL A 121 -42.92 14.50 -2.95
CA VAL A 121 -41.81 14.51 -3.92
C VAL A 121 -41.15 13.13 -3.98
N GLY A 122 -41.00 12.45 -2.84
CA GLY A 122 -40.48 11.08 -2.79
C GLY A 122 -41.33 10.09 -3.60
N CYS A 123 -42.66 10.17 -3.53
CA CYS A 123 -43.55 9.34 -4.36
C CYS A 123 -43.35 9.63 -5.85
N ILE A 124 -43.28 10.91 -6.26
CA ILE A 124 -43.00 11.29 -7.66
C ILE A 124 -41.66 10.70 -8.14
N CYS A 125 -40.62 10.74 -7.30
CA CYS A 125 -39.34 10.14 -7.60
C CYS A 125 -39.46 8.61 -7.76
N ILE A 126 -40.16 7.90 -6.87
CA ILE A 126 -40.36 6.45 -6.99
C ILE A 126 -41.13 6.09 -8.27
N THR A 127 -42.24 6.77 -8.56
CA THR A 127 -43.00 6.57 -9.79
C THR A 127 -42.12 6.81 -11.02
N THR A 128 -41.28 7.86 -10.99
CA THR A 128 -40.33 8.15 -12.07
C THR A 128 -39.29 7.03 -12.20
N THR A 129 -38.75 6.53 -11.09
CA THR A 129 -37.83 5.39 -11.08
C THR A 129 -38.47 4.13 -11.67
N ILE A 130 -39.73 3.83 -11.36
CA ILE A 130 -40.46 2.69 -11.95
C ILE A 130 -40.57 2.85 -13.47
N ILE A 131 -40.90 4.06 -13.96
CA ILE A 131 -40.99 4.35 -15.39
C ILE A 131 -39.62 4.17 -16.05
N LEU A 132 -38.56 4.73 -15.47
CA LEU A 132 -37.20 4.62 -16.01
C LEU A 132 -36.70 3.17 -16.01
N LEU A 133 -37.01 2.38 -14.98
CA LEU A 133 -36.71 0.95 -14.93
C LEU A 133 -37.52 0.17 -15.98
N ALA A 134 -38.79 0.51 -16.23
CA ALA A 134 -39.56 -0.10 -17.31
C ALA A 134 -39.02 0.29 -18.70
N SER A 135 -38.61 1.54 -18.89
CA SER A 135 -37.98 2.04 -20.12
C SER A 135 -36.59 1.42 -20.36
N SER A 136 -35.93 0.92 -19.32
CA SER A 136 -34.63 0.23 -19.44
C SER A 136 -34.68 -1.03 -20.31
N ASN A 137 -35.88 -1.56 -20.56
CA ASN A 137 -36.11 -2.66 -21.49
C ASN A 137 -35.82 -2.29 -22.95
N TRP A 138 -35.90 -1.01 -23.29
CA TRP A 138 -35.59 -0.51 -24.64
C TRP A 138 -34.22 0.16 -24.72
N ASP A 139 -33.76 0.81 -23.64
CA ASP A 139 -32.45 1.44 -23.56
C ASP A 139 -31.82 1.29 -22.16
N ARG A 140 -30.74 0.50 -22.07
CA ARG A 140 -30.02 0.26 -20.80
C ARG A 140 -29.28 1.50 -20.29
N ASN A 141 -29.05 2.52 -21.11
CA ASN A 141 -28.39 3.76 -20.69
C ASN A 141 -29.23 4.58 -19.68
N VAL A 142 -30.51 4.21 -19.49
CA VAL A 142 -31.44 4.89 -18.59
C VAL A 142 -31.30 4.43 -17.12
N ILE A 143 -30.68 3.26 -16.89
CA ILE A 143 -30.53 2.66 -15.54
C ILE A 143 -29.81 3.57 -14.53
N PRO A 144 -28.70 4.26 -14.87
CA PRO A 144 -28.04 5.17 -13.94
C PRO A 144 -28.93 6.33 -13.48
N TYR A 145 -29.80 6.83 -14.37
CA TYR A 145 -30.75 7.89 -14.03
C TYR A 145 -31.84 7.38 -13.08
N ALA A 146 -32.36 6.17 -13.32
CA ALA A 146 -33.34 5.53 -12.44
C ALA A 146 -32.79 5.39 -11.00
N ARG A 147 -31.51 5.03 -10.86
CA ARG A 147 -30.82 4.91 -9.56
C ARG A 147 -30.71 6.24 -8.83
N TRP A 148 -30.24 7.29 -9.49
CA TRP A 148 -30.11 8.60 -8.84
C TRP A 148 -31.47 9.17 -8.40
N VAL A 149 -32.52 8.93 -9.19
CA VAL A 149 -33.88 9.34 -8.84
C VAL A 149 -34.43 8.51 -7.67
N GLY A 150 -34.18 7.20 -7.64
CA GLY A 150 -34.60 6.33 -6.52
C GLY A 150 -33.84 6.61 -5.22
N PHE A 151 -32.52 6.86 -5.30
CA PHE A 151 -31.72 7.33 -4.17
C PHE A 151 -32.24 8.65 -3.61
N THR A 152 -32.62 9.58 -4.49
CA THR A 152 -33.24 10.85 -4.08
C THR A 152 -34.56 10.60 -3.32
N ALA A 153 -35.39 9.65 -3.77
CA ALA A 153 -36.60 9.27 -3.06
C ALA A 153 -36.31 8.69 -1.66
N MET A 154 -35.30 7.83 -1.54
CA MET A 154 -34.87 7.26 -0.26
C MET A 154 -34.47 8.37 0.73
N VAL A 155 -33.65 9.33 0.28
CA VAL A 155 -33.24 10.46 1.12
C VAL A 155 -34.44 11.29 1.57
N LEU A 156 -35.39 11.57 0.67
CA LEU A 156 -36.60 12.32 1.01
C LEU A 156 -37.48 11.58 2.02
N PHE A 157 -37.65 10.26 1.90
CA PHE A 157 -38.40 9.47 2.88
C PHE A 157 -37.68 9.41 4.23
N CYS A 158 -36.35 9.28 4.26
CA CYS A 158 -35.57 9.36 5.49
C CYS A 158 -35.74 10.72 6.19
N LEU A 159 -35.70 11.82 5.43
CA LEU A 159 -35.92 13.16 5.95
C LEU A 159 -37.34 13.29 6.55
N ALA A 160 -38.36 12.83 5.83
CA ALA A 160 -39.74 12.85 6.34
C ALA A 160 -39.92 12.01 7.61
N ALA A 161 -39.27 10.85 7.71
CA ALA A 161 -39.34 9.99 8.89
C ALA A 161 -38.72 10.63 10.14
N VAL A 162 -37.69 11.47 9.97
CA VAL A 162 -37.04 12.23 11.06
C VAL A 162 -37.82 13.51 11.39
N ILE A 163 -38.35 14.20 10.39
CA ILE A 163 -39.03 15.49 10.57
C ILE A 163 -40.42 15.32 11.18
N PHE A 164 -41.16 14.26 10.82
CA PHE A 164 -42.52 14.07 11.33
C PHE A 164 -42.60 13.99 12.88
N PRO A 165 -41.76 13.19 13.57
CA PRO A 165 -41.77 13.14 15.04
C PRO A 165 -41.26 14.41 15.74
N LEU A 166 -40.50 15.28 15.06
CA LEU A 166 -40.15 16.59 15.61
C LEU A 166 -41.40 17.43 15.87
N GLY A 167 -42.44 17.30 15.04
CA GLY A 167 -43.71 18.00 15.18
C GLY A 167 -44.66 17.47 16.28
N PHE A 168 -44.21 16.60 17.19
CA PHE A 168 -45.08 16.14 18.30
C PHE A 168 -45.22 17.16 19.44
N HIS A 169 -44.44 18.24 19.40
CA HIS A 169 -44.52 19.34 20.36
C HIS A 169 -45.67 20.33 20.09
N VAL A 170 -46.44 20.11 19.02
CA VAL A 170 -47.58 20.97 18.64
C VAL A 170 -48.65 20.94 19.73
N ASP A 171 -49.25 22.10 19.99
CA ASP A 171 -50.21 22.33 21.09
C ASP A 171 -51.39 21.34 21.10
N GLU A 172 -51.77 20.82 19.93
CA GLU A 172 -52.85 19.84 19.75
C GLU A 172 -52.52 18.46 20.33
N ILE A 173 -51.24 18.09 20.37
CA ILE A 173 -50.74 16.84 20.94
C ILE A 173 -50.20 17.09 22.35
N GLY A 174 -49.48 18.21 22.55
CA GLY A 174 -48.85 18.57 23.83
C GLY A 174 -47.69 17.67 24.23
N GLY A 175 -47.02 17.03 23.26
CA GLY A 175 -45.89 16.13 23.49
C GLY A 175 -44.53 16.85 23.58
N GLN A 176 -43.46 16.07 23.70
CA GLN A 176 -42.08 16.54 23.45
C GLN A 176 -41.64 16.04 22.07
N PRO A 177 -40.65 16.66 21.41
CA PRO A 177 -40.12 16.13 20.15
C PRO A 177 -39.76 14.64 20.28
N TYR A 178 -40.17 13.82 19.32
CA TYR A 178 -40.03 12.35 19.31
C TYR A 178 -40.82 11.56 20.38
N HIS A 179 -41.53 12.22 21.29
CA HIS A 179 -42.22 11.58 22.41
C HIS A 179 -43.71 11.94 22.41
N LEU A 180 -44.55 10.98 22.01
CA LEU A 180 -46.00 11.10 22.12
C LEU A 180 -46.46 10.96 23.59
N PRO A 181 -47.44 11.76 24.04
CA PRO A 181 -48.09 11.54 25.33
C PRO A 181 -48.82 10.20 25.37
N HIS A 182 -49.01 9.62 26.56
CA HIS A 182 -49.70 8.33 26.75
C HIS A 182 -51.14 8.28 26.18
N SER A 183 -51.76 9.42 25.93
CA SER A 183 -53.09 9.55 25.34
C SER A 183 -53.14 9.45 23.81
N HIS A 184 -51.99 9.54 23.14
CA HIS A 184 -51.85 9.51 21.69
C HIS A 184 -51.07 8.26 21.27
N GLN A 185 -51.50 7.64 20.18
CA GLN A 185 -50.82 6.49 19.59
C GLN A 185 -50.50 6.74 18.13
N VAL A 186 -49.42 6.13 17.66
CA VAL A 186 -49.08 6.11 16.24
C VAL A 186 -50.10 5.25 15.50
N GLY A 187 -50.72 5.80 14.46
CA GLY A 187 -51.72 5.10 13.66
C GLY A 187 -51.10 4.28 12.53
N ILE A 188 -51.95 3.51 11.84
CA ILE A 188 -51.53 2.56 10.80
C ILE A 188 -50.93 3.25 9.57
N SER A 189 -51.32 4.49 9.26
CA SER A 189 -50.77 5.24 8.12
C SER A 189 -49.27 5.49 8.28
N TYR A 190 -48.83 5.87 9.49
CA TYR A 190 -47.40 6.08 9.74
C TYR A 190 -46.62 4.76 9.65
N ILE A 191 -47.19 3.64 10.12
CA ILE A 191 -46.56 2.32 9.99
C ILE A 191 -46.41 1.94 8.50
N MET A 192 -47.42 2.21 7.68
CA MET A 192 -47.37 1.98 6.22
C MET A 192 -46.32 2.85 5.54
N PHE A 193 -46.13 4.10 5.99
CA PHE A 193 -45.05 4.96 5.51
C PHE A 193 -43.66 4.43 5.89
N VAL A 194 -43.47 4.02 7.15
CA VAL A 194 -42.19 3.42 7.59
C VAL A 194 -41.91 2.13 6.80
N LEU A 195 -42.93 1.31 6.54
CA LEU A 195 -42.82 0.13 5.68
C LEU A 195 -42.41 0.52 4.25
N ALA A 196 -43.00 1.57 3.68
CA ALA A 196 -42.62 2.08 2.36
C ALA A 196 -41.14 2.49 2.33
N LEU A 197 -40.66 3.22 3.35
CA LEU A 197 -39.24 3.57 3.50
C LEU A 197 -38.34 2.33 3.51
N TRP A 198 -38.66 1.32 4.33
CA TRP A 198 -37.89 0.08 4.38
C TRP A 198 -37.85 -0.65 3.04
N ILE A 199 -38.98 -0.73 2.34
CA ILE A 199 -39.06 -1.35 1.02
C ILE A 199 -38.22 -0.55 0.00
N THR A 200 -38.26 0.78 0.03
CA THR A 200 -37.42 1.63 -0.84
C THR A 200 -35.93 1.38 -0.62
N VAL A 201 -35.48 1.31 0.64
CA VAL A 201 -34.06 1.00 0.98
C VAL A 201 -33.66 -0.38 0.45
N ILE A 202 -34.51 -1.39 0.64
CA ILE A 202 -34.25 -2.75 0.12
C ILE A 202 -34.21 -2.75 -1.41
N SER A 203 -35.11 -2.00 -2.06
CA SER A 203 -35.18 -1.89 -3.52
C SER A 203 -33.90 -1.28 -4.11
N GLU A 204 -33.36 -0.25 -3.46
CA GLU A 204 -32.07 0.37 -3.81
C GLU A 204 -30.90 -0.59 -3.62
N LEU A 205 -30.84 -1.36 -2.53
CA LEU A 205 -29.79 -2.36 -2.32
C LEU A 205 -29.76 -3.43 -3.44
N PHE A 206 -30.92 -3.82 -3.96
CA PHE A 206 -31.00 -4.71 -5.11
C PHE A 206 -30.62 -4.01 -6.43
N ALA A 207 -30.95 -2.72 -6.58
CA ALA A 207 -30.54 -1.92 -7.73
C ALA A 207 -29.03 -1.61 -7.75
N GLU A 208 -28.40 -1.51 -6.56
CA GLU A 208 -26.97 -1.24 -6.34
C GLU A 208 -26.09 -2.51 -6.35
N LYS A 209 -26.67 -3.71 -6.20
CA LYS A 209 -25.89 -4.96 -6.26
C LYS A 209 -25.18 -5.16 -7.60
N GLU A 210 -25.67 -4.54 -8.68
CA GLU A 210 -24.94 -4.45 -9.96
C GLU A 210 -23.68 -3.57 -9.89
N SER A 211 -23.50 -2.71 -8.89
CA SER A 211 -22.24 -1.95 -8.71
C SER A 211 -21.15 -2.77 -8.03
N MET A 212 -21.49 -3.85 -7.31
CA MET A 212 -20.50 -4.88 -7.00
C MET A 212 -20.11 -5.65 -8.27
N TYR A 213 -21.03 -5.72 -9.24
CA TYR A 213 -20.71 -6.20 -10.58
C TYR A 213 -19.84 -5.24 -11.38
N LEU A 214 -19.81 -3.92 -11.18
CA LEU A 214 -18.91 -3.07 -11.99
C LEU A 214 -17.41 -3.36 -11.73
N THR A 215 -17.08 -3.92 -10.55
CA THR A 215 -15.73 -4.42 -10.25
C THR A 215 -15.54 -5.89 -10.69
N LEU A 216 -16.62 -6.68 -10.83
CA LEU A 216 -16.61 -8.04 -11.40
C LEU A 216 -16.75 -8.09 -12.94
N CYS A 217 -17.32 -7.06 -13.57
CA CYS A 217 -17.68 -6.99 -14.99
C CYS A 217 -16.46 -6.74 -15.87
N LEU A 218 -15.38 -6.24 -15.29
CA LEU A 218 -14.06 -6.26 -15.94
C LEU A 218 -13.56 -7.70 -16.11
N MET A 219 -13.81 -8.60 -15.16
CA MET A 219 -13.31 -9.97 -15.25
C MET A 219 -14.14 -10.82 -16.25
N GLU A 220 -15.43 -10.51 -16.43
CA GLU A 220 -16.29 -11.10 -17.48
C GLU A 220 -15.90 -10.69 -18.92
N LEU A 221 -14.97 -9.74 -19.08
CA LEU A 221 -14.42 -9.28 -20.38
C LEU A 221 -12.95 -9.69 -20.60
N ILE A 222 -12.28 -10.23 -19.58
CA ILE A 222 -10.86 -10.59 -19.66
C ILE A 222 -10.72 -12.09 -19.95
N GLN A 223 -10.01 -12.39 -21.03
CA GLN A 223 -9.49 -13.72 -21.31
C GLN A 223 -8.04 -13.84 -20.84
N ILE A 224 -7.72 -14.94 -20.17
CA ILE A 224 -6.35 -15.27 -19.78
C ILE A 224 -5.80 -16.37 -20.68
N GLY A 225 -4.63 -16.12 -21.27
CA GLY A 225 -3.84 -17.12 -21.98
C GLY A 225 -2.53 -17.38 -21.22
N ILE A 226 -2.33 -18.61 -20.74
CA ILE A 226 -1.07 -19.00 -20.07
C ILE A 226 -0.37 -20.04 -20.92
N ARG A 227 0.93 -19.82 -21.15
CA ARG A 227 1.83 -20.73 -21.83
C ARG A 227 3.01 -21.00 -20.91
N SER A 228 3.40 -22.26 -20.82
CA SER A 228 4.51 -22.69 -19.97
C SER A 228 5.13 -23.93 -20.60
N ASP A 229 6.45 -23.94 -20.74
CA ASP A 229 7.18 -25.01 -21.40
C ASP A 229 8.47 -25.32 -20.65
N HIS A 230 8.99 -26.54 -20.80
CA HIS A 230 10.30 -26.94 -20.24
C HIS A 230 10.41 -26.66 -18.72
N ASN A 231 9.35 -26.99 -17.97
CA ASN A 231 9.30 -26.76 -16.53
C ASN A 231 10.10 -27.82 -15.76
N GLU A 232 11.03 -27.37 -14.92
CA GLU A 232 11.84 -28.22 -14.03
C GLU A 232 11.35 -28.20 -12.56
N ASP A 233 10.27 -27.48 -12.27
CA ASP A 233 9.78 -27.21 -10.92
C ASP A 233 8.26 -27.41 -10.76
N ALA A 234 7.71 -26.97 -9.62
CA ALA A 234 6.29 -27.08 -9.29
C ALA A 234 5.38 -26.03 -9.98
N SER A 235 5.89 -25.25 -10.95
CA SER A 235 5.14 -24.15 -11.59
C SER A 235 3.78 -24.57 -12.15
N ILE A 236 3.71 -25.76 -12.76
CA ILE A 236 2.46 -26.30 -13.31
C ILE A 236 1.45 -26.61 -12.22
N ASP A 237 1.87 -27.20 -11.10
CA ASP A 237 0.99 -27.55 -10.00
C ASP A 237 0.50 -26.30 -9.26
N ILE A 238 1.36 -25.30 -9.10
CA ILE A 238 1.01 -23.98 -8.55
C ILE A 238 -0.01 -23.29 -9.46
N THR A 239 0.23 -23.26 -10.77
CA THR A 239 -0.68 -22.64 -11.74
C THR A 239 -2.03 -23.35 -11.77
N LYS A 240 -2.06 -24.68 -11.75
CA LYS A 240 -3.32 -25.46 -11.67
C LYS A 240 -4.10 -25.18 -10.38
N ALA A 241 -3.41 -25.09 -9.25
CA ALA A 241 -4.04 -24.75 -7.98
C ALA A 241 -4.64 -23.34 -8.01
N TRP A 242 -3.92 -22.37 -8.59
CA TRP A 242 -4.40 -21.00 -8.76
C TRP A 242 -5.61 -20.95 -9.70
N LEU A 243 -5.52 -21.59 -10.86
CA LEU A 243 -6.60 -21.66 -11.86
C LEU A 243 -7.88 -22.29 -11.31
N LYS A 244 -7.78 -23.32 -10.47
CA LYS A 244 -8.95 -23.95 -9.84
C LYS A 244 -9.84 -22.93 -9.10
N ARG A 245 -9.24 -21.88 -8.52
CA ARG A 245 -9.95 -20.80 -7.84
C ARG A 245 -10.32 -19.66 -8.79
N THR A 246 -9.45 -19.30 -9.72
CA THR A 246 -9.59 -18.06 -10.50
C THR A 246 -10.32 -18.23 -11.82
N THR A 247 -10.38 -19.43 -12.41
CA THR A 247 -11.07 -19.66 -13.69
C THR A 247 -12.50 -19.14 -13.73
N PRO A 248 -13.36 -19.30 -12.70
CA PRO A 248 -14.72 -18.77 -12.73
C PRO A 248 -14.81 -17.24 -12.73
N LEU A 249 -13.73 -16.54 -12.42
CA LEU A 249 -13.69 -15.08 -12.40
C LEU A 249 -13.49 -14.51 -13.80
N TYR A 250 -12.85 -15.24 -14.72
CA TYR A 250 -12.50 -14.76 -16.05
C TYR A 250 -13.51 -15.21 -17.11
N HIS A 251 -13.66 -14.42 -18.19
CA HIS A 251 -14.49 -14.78 -19.34
C HIS A 251 -14.12 -16.16 -19.90
N SER A 252 -12.81 -16.37 -20.07
CA SER A 252 -12.25 -17.62 -20.56
C SER A 252 -10.79 -17.73 -20.12
N VAL A 253 -10.33 -18.97 -19.97
CA VAL A 253 -8.94 -19.29 -19.65
C VAL A 253 -8.44 -20.34 -20.64
N ASP A 254 -7.37 -20.03 -21.36
CA ASP A 254 -6.64 -20.96 -22.22
C ASP A 254 -5.25 -21.24 -21.62
N PHE A 255 -5.13 -22.37 -20.94
CA PHE A 255 -3.88 -22.82 -20.34
C PHE A 255 -3.32 -24.01 -21.12
N LYS A 256 -2.13 -23.81 -21.72
CA LYS A 256 -1.38 -24.88 -22.41
C LYS A 256 0.02 -24.97 -21.83
N TYR A 257 0.48 -26.19 -21.61
CA TYR A 257 1.83 -26.42 -21.13
C TYR A 257 2.51 -27.61 -21.82
N ARG A 258 3.85 -27.58 -21.87
CA ARG A 258 4.69 -28.67 -22.38
C ARG A 258 5.80 -29.01 -21.40
N ASN A 259 5.69 -30.15 -20.72
CA ASN A 259 6.70 -30.58 -19.73
C ASN A 259 7.77 -31.52 -20.30
N THR A 260 7.60 -32.00 -21.53
CA THR A 260 8.54 -32.95 -22.14
C THR A 260 8.97 -32.48 -23.54
N PRO A 261 10.28 -32.35 -23.82
CA PRO A 261 11.40 -32.54 -22.87
C PRO A 261 11.47 -31.44 -21.79
N GLU A 262 12.18 -31.71 -20.69
CA GLU A 262 12.42 -30.72 -19.61
C GLU A 262 13.45 -29.66 -20.01
N LYS A 263 14.39 -30.01 -20.91
CA LYS A 263 15.42 -29.11 -21.46
C LYS A 263 15.48 -29.23 -22.97
N ARG A 264 15.86 -28.16 -23.65
CA ARG A 264 16.14 -28.20 -25.10
C ARG A 264 17.48 -28.90 -25.35
N GLU A 265 17.63 -29.55 -26.49
CA GLU A 265 18.86 -30.30 -26.83
C GLU A 265 20.10 -29.40 -26.87
N SER A 266 19.93 -28.13 -27.23
CA SER A 266 20.99 -27.13 -27.33
C SER A 266 21.21 -26.33 -26.03
N GLU A 267 20.43 -26.58 -24.97
CA GLU A 267 20.58 -25.93 -23.66
C GLU A 267 21.65 -26.64 -22.80
N LYS A 268 22.63 -25.87 -22.31
CA LYS A 268 23.66 -26.39 -21.39
C LYS A 268 23.20 -26.32 -19.93
N THR A 269 22.44 -25.29 -19.59
CA THR A 269 21.87 -25.01 -18.27
C THR A 269 20.44 -24.51 -18.42
N SER A 270 19.64 -24.57 -17.36
CA SER A 270 18.26 -24.05 -17.34
C SER A 270 18.21 -22.52 -17.54
N THR A 271 19.31 -21.81 -17.30
CA THR A 271 19.49 -20.36 -17.52
C THR A 271 20.11 -20.01 -18.87
N HIS A 272 20.40 -21.01 -19.74
CA HIS A 272 20.99 -20.76 -21.04
C HIS A 272 19.93 -20.25 -22.03
N TRP A 273 20.07 -19.00 -22.48
CA TRP A 273 19.22 -18.39 -23.51
C TRP A 273 19.83 -18.56 -24.90
N ASN A 274 19.50 -19.66 -25.56
CA ASN A 274 19.89 -19.93 -26.95
C ASN A 274 18.87 -19.39 -27.96
N GLU A 275 19.25 -19.34 -29.23
CA GLU A 275 18.34 -18.88 -30.32
C GLU A 275 17.07 -19.74 -30.42
N GLU A 276 17.13 -21.03 -30.09
CA GLU A 276 15.97 -21.93 -30.10
C GLU A 276 14.91 -21.53 -29.06
N ARG A 277 15.35 -21.20 -27.84
CA ARG A 277 14.49 -20.70 -26.76
C ARG A 277 13.88 -19.36 -27.10
N PHE A 278 14.66 -18.42 -27.63
CA PHE A 278 14.11 -17.16 -28.14
C PHE A 278 13.08 -17.41 -29.25
N GLY A 279 13.37 -18.31 -30.19
CA GLY A 279 12.44 -18.69 -31.25
C GLY A 279 11.11 -19.25 -30.74
N ASP A 280 11.14 -20.06 -29.69
CA ASP A 280 9.94 -20.59 -29.05
C ASP A 280 9.12 -19.49 -28.34
N VAL A 281 9.77 -18.63 -27.57
CA VAL A 281 9.12 -17.49 -26.89
C VAL A 281 8.48 -16.55 -27.91
N ILE A 282 9.21 -16.21 -28.98
CA ILE A 282 8.72 -15.45 -30.13
C ILE A 282 7.46 -16.10 -30.71
N ARG A 283 7.48 -17.41 -30.95
CA ARG A 283 6.33 -18.15 -31.49
C ARG A 283 5.12 -18.05 -30.56
N LEU A 284 5.32 -18.21 -29.25
CA LEU A 284 4.25 -18.14 -28.25
C LEU A 284 3.66 -16.73 -28.15
N LYS A 285 4.50 -15.68 -28.06
CA LYS A 285 4.05 -14.27 -28.04
C LYS A 285 3.34 -13.90 -29.35
N GLN A 286 3.80 -14.41 -30.49
CA GLN A 286 3.13 -14.22 -31.79
C GLN A 286 1.76 -14.91 -31.85
N GLU A 287 1.64 -16.17 -31.39
CA GLU A 287 0.36 -16.88 -31.31
C GLU A 287 -0.64 -16.11 -30.42
N ALA A 288 -0.17 -15.60 -29.27
CA ALA A 288 -0.99 -14.79 -28.37
C ALA A 288 -1.48 -13.50 -29.04
N LEU A 289 -0.61 -12.78 -29.76
CA LEU A 289 -0.98 -11.59 -30.52
C LEU A 289 -2.02 -11.88 -31.61
N GLN A 290 -1.85 -12.97 -32.35
CA GLN A 290 -2.79 -13.40 -33.39
C GLN A 290 -4.14 -13.82 -32.80
N THR A 291 -4.12 -14.50 -31.66
CA THR A 291 -5.32 -14.92 -30.93
C THR A 291 -6.10 -13.70 -30.43
N ALA A 292 -5.43 -12.70 -29.85
CA ALA A 292 -6.09 -11.47 -29.42
C ALA A 292 -6.78 -10.75 -30.59
N ARG A 293 -6.12 -10.71 -31.77
CA ARG A 293 -6.71 -10.13 -32.99
C ARG A 293 -7.89 -10.94 -33.53
N SER A 294 -7.82 -12.27 -33.52
CA SER A 294 -8.91 -13.12 -34.02
C SER A 294 -10.16 -13.07 -33.14
N MET A 295 -9.98 -12.78 -31.85
CA MET A 295 -11.05 -12.57 -30.87
C MET A 295 -11.59 -11.15 -30.84
N TRP A 296 -11.07 -10.24 -31.68
CA TRP A 296 -11.49 -8.83 -31.72
C TRP A 296 -11.29 -8.11 -30.38
N ALA A 297 -10.24 -8.47 -29.63
CA ALA A 297 -9.92 -7.80 -28.38
C ALA A 297 -9.47 -6.35 -28.63
N ASP A 298 -9.90 -5.41 -27.77
CA ASP A 298 -9.49 -4.01 -27.85
C ASP A 298 -8.03 -3.81 -27.39
N PHE A 299 -7.59 -4.64 -26.45
CA PHE A 299 -6.25 -4.62 -25.86
C PHE A 299 -5.68 -6.02 -25.72
N VAL A 300 -4.35 -6.12 -25.80
CA VAL A 300 -3.60 -7.31 -25.37
C VAL A 300 -2.55 -6.87 -24.37
N PHE A 301 -2.47 -7.57 -23.24
CA PHE A 301 -1.48 -7.30 -22.19
C PHE A 301 -0.53 -8.49 -22.10
N PHE A 302 0.71 -8.30 -22.55
CA PHE A 302 1.78 -9.29 -22.38
C PHE A 302 2.36 -9.12 -20.99
N LEU A 303 2.40 -10.21 -20.22
CA LEU A 303 2.94 -10.22 -18.87
C LEU A 303 3.80 -11.48 -18.70
N ASP A 304 5.09 -11.27 -18.49
CA ASP A 304 6.06 -12.31 -18.21
C ASP A 304 5.98 -12.70 -16.72
N ALA A 305 6.39 -13.94 -16.38
CA ALA A 305 6.15 -14.52 -15.06
C ALA A 305 7.00 -13.91 -13.93
N ASP A 306 8.07 -13.21 -14.28
CA ASP A 306 9.00 -12.50 -13.41
C ASP A 306 8.59 -11.04 -13.13
N ALA A 307 7.47 -10.59 -13.70
CA ALA A 307 6.87 -9.28 -13.46
C ALA A 307 5.76 -9.34 -12.40
N PHE A 308 6.01 -8.74 -11.23
CA PHE A 308 5.10 -8.73 -10.09
C PHE A 308 4.31 -7.42 -10.00
N LEU A 309 3.07 -7.43 -10.49
CA LEU A 309 2.16 -6.29 -10.35
C LEU A 309 1.55 -6.24 -8.95
N THR A 310 1.98 -5.29 -8.13
CA THR A 310 1.47 -5.11 -6.76
C THR A 310 0.33 -4.10 -6.70
N ASN A 311 0.28 -3.15 -7.64
CA ASN A 311 -0.76 -2.14 -7.70
C ASN A 311 -2.01 -2.65 -8.42
N ARG A 312 -3.13 -2.70 -7.69
CA ARG A 312 -4.42 -3.19 -8.21
C ARG A 312 -5.00 -2.33 -9.34
N ASN A 313 -4.58 -1.06 -9.45
CA ASN A 313 -5.07 -0.13 -10.46
C ASN A 313 -4.24 -0.15 -11.75
N THR A 314 -3.22 -1.02 -11.85
CA THR A 314 -2.28 -1.04 -12.99
C THR A 314 -2.99 -1.07 -14.34
N LEU A 315 -3.83 -2.08 -14.59
CA LEU A 315 -4.47 -2.25 -15.90
C LEU A 315 -5.38 -1.06 -16.25
N ARG A 316 -6.17 -0.58 -15.28
CA ARG A 316 -7.06 0.58 -15.46
C ARG A 316 -6.28 1.85 -15.79
N SER A 317 -5.23 2.13 -15.02
CA SER A 317 -4.34 3.28 -15.24
C SER A 317 -3.76 3.26 -16.66
N LEU A 318 -3.24 2.12 -17.10
CA LEU A 318 -2.63 1.98 -18.42
C LEU A 318 -3.65 2.14 -19.57
N ILE A 319 -4.87 1.62 -19.40
CA ILE A 319 -5.96 1.79 -20.38
C ILE A 319 -6.39 3.26 -20.49
N ASP A 320 -6.49 3.96 -19.36
CA ASP A 320 -6.94 5.35 -19.29
C ASP A 320 -5.97 6.32 -20.01
N LEU A 321 -4.68 5.95 -20.16
CA LEU A 321 -3.70 6.72 -20.91
C LEU A 321 -3.98 6.77 -22.43
N LYS A 322 -4.76 5.82 -22.97
CA LYS A 322 -5.13 5.73 -24.40
C LYS A 322 -3.93 5.69 -25.37
N LEU A 323 -2.76 5.29 -24.89
CA LEU A 323 -1.52 5.13 -25.66
C LEU A 323 -1.55 3.85 -26.52
N PRO A 324 -0.83 3.80 -27.65
CA PRO A 324 -0.83 2.63 -28.52
C PRO A 324 -0.09 1.44 -27.93
N ILE A 325 1.09 1.68 -27.33
CA ILE A 325 1.89 0.70 -26.60
C ILE A 325 2.38 1.37 -25.32
N VAL A 326 2.08 0.77 -24.17
CA VAL A 326 2.51 1.30 -22.87
C VAL A 326 2.91 0.17 -21.93
N ALA A 327 4.01 0.36 -21.21
CA ALA A 327 4.45 -0.51 -20.13
C ALA A 327 4.40 0.23 -18.78
N PRO A 328 3.93 -0.41 -17.70
CA PRO A 328 4.16 0.10 -16.35
C PRO A 328 5.65 -0.03 -16.01
N MET A 329 6.26 0.98 -15.42
CA MET A 329 7.63 0.88 -14.92
C MET A 329 7.65 -0.06 -13.70
N LEU A 330 8.49 -1.09 -13.79
CA LEU A 330 8.69 -2.07 -12.72
C LEU A 330 10.03 -1.83 -12.05
N VAL A 331 10.04 -1.86 -10.72
CA VAL A 331 11.25 -1.67 -9.91
C VAL A 331 11.98 -3.01 -9.78
N SER A 332 13.29 -3.02 -10.06
CA SER A 332 14.14 -4.20 -9.83
C SER A 332 15.31 -3.88 -8.93
N ASP A 333 16.13 -4.88 -8.68
CA ASP A 333 17.42 -4.70 -8.02
C ASP A 333 18.39 -3.93 -8.94
N GLY A 334 19.14 -2.99 -8.37
CA GLY A 334 20.12 -2.16 -9.09
C GLY A 334 19.51 -1.25 -10.17
N LEU A 335 20.16 -1.21 -11.34
CA LEU A 335 19.81 -0.34 -12.47
C LEU A 335 19.11 -1.07 -13.61
N TYR A 336 18.79 -2.35 -13.44
CA TYR A 336 17.95 -3.07 -14.39
C TYR A 336 16.53 -2.47 -14.42
N SER A 337 15.81 -2.60 -15.52
CA SER A 337 14.42 -2.18 -15.62
C SER A 337 13.77 -2.81 -16.84
N ASN A 338 12.45 -2.64 -16.97
CA ASN A 338 11.68 -3.20 -18.08
C ASN A 338 11.58 -2.27 -19.32
N PHE A 339 12.49 -1.31 -19.46
CA PHE A 339 12.52 -0.36 -20.59
C PHE A 339 13.95 0.12 -20.90
N TRP A 340 14.20 0.57 -22.13
CA TRP A 340 15.46 1.22 -22.51
C TRP A 340 15.22 2.66 -22.96
N CYS A 341 16.09 3.60 -22.57
CA CYS A 341 16.04 4.99 -23.08
C CYS A 341 16.82 5.22 -24.37
N GLY A 342 17.77 4.33 -24.69
CA GLY A 342 18.60 4.41 -25.88
C GLY A 342 18.89 3.03 -26.44
N MET A 343 19.23 2.99 -27.72
CA MET A 343 19.59 1.77 -28.42
C MET A 343 20.75 2.04 -29.38
N THR A 344 21.75 1.16 -29.39
CA THR A 344 22.91 1.25 -30.26
C THR A 344 22.54 0.92 -31.72
N PRO A 345 23.42 1.24 -32.70
CA PRO A 345 23.23 0.79 -34.09
C PRO A 345 23.08 -0.72 -34.23
N ASP A 346 23.67 -1.50 -33.32
CA ASP A 346 23.59 -2.96 -33.26
C ASP A 346 22.35 -3.47 -32.49
N TYR A 347 21.39 -2.59 -32.21
CA TYR A 347 20.11 -2.89 -31.55
C TYR A 347 20.18 -3.29 -30.06
N TYR A 348 21.32 -3.01 -29.39
CA TYR A 348 21.50 -3.29 -27.97
C TYR A 348 21.27 -2.06 -27.10
N TYR A 349 21.17 -2.26 -25.79
CA TYR A 349 20.97 -1.21 -24.81
C TYR A 349 22.02 -0.10 -24.93
N GLN A 350 21.56 1.16 -24.85
CA GLN A 350 22.41 2.32 -24.67
C GLN A 350 21.91 3.14 -23.48
N ARG A 351 22.78 3.35 -22.50
CA ARG A 351 22.48 4.16 -21.32
C ARG A 351 22.44 5.64 -21.66
N THR A 352 21.38 6.32 -21.24
CA THR A 352 21.22 7.79 -21.37
C THR A 352 21.08 8.45 -20.00
N ASP A 353 21.28 9.77 -19.94
CA ASP A 353 21.18 10.53 -18.68
C ASP A 353 19.74 10.57 -18.13
N GLU A 354 18.75 10.49 -19.03
CA GLU A 354 17.32 10.45 -18.69
C GLU A 354 16.94 9.13 -18.01
N TYR A 355 17.63 8.04 -18.32
CA TYR A 355 17.32 6.71 -17.78
C TYR A 355 17.28 6.70 -16.24
N LYS A 356 18.31 7.24 -15.59
CA LYS A 356 18.38 7.30 -14.13
C LYS A 356 17.27 8.18 -13.54
N LYS A 357 16.96 9.31 -14.20
CA LYS A 357 15.92 10.25 -13.74
C LYS A 357 14.53 9.63 -13.79
N ILE A 358 14.25 8.83 -14.82
CA ILE A 358 12.97 8.11 -14.94
C ILE A 358 12.91 6.96 -13.93
N LEU A 359 13.98 6.16 -13.85
CA LEU A 359 14.04 4.98 -12.97
C LEU A 359 13.93 5.35 -11.48
N ASN A 360 14.61 6.42 -11.05
CA ASN A 360 14.62 6.88 -9.66
C ASN A 360 13.39 7.74 -9.29
N TYR A 361 12.40 7.87 -10.19
CA TYR A 361 11.23 8.73 -10.00
C TYR A 361 11.54 10.23 -9.82
N ASP A 362 12.72 10.71 -10.25
CA ASP A 362 13.01 12.15 -10.32
C ASP A 362 12.10 12.85 -11.34
N GLN A 363 11.74 12.11 -12.39
CA GLN A 363 10.85 12.54 -13.45
C GLN A 363 9.67 11.58 -13.60
N VAL A 364 8.51 11.98 -13.07
CA VAL A 364 7.29 11.16 -13.02
C VAL A 364 6.35 11.53 -14.17
N GLY A 365 5.90 10.54 -14.94
CA GLY A 365 4.99 10.74 -16.07
C GLY A 365 4.89 9.56 -17.04
N GLN A 366 4.70 9.88 -18.31
CA GLN A 366 4.74 8.94 -19.43
C GLN A 366 5.86 9.35 -20.38
N TRP A 367 6.82 8.45 -20.60
CA TRP A 367 8.04 8.76 -21.33
C TRP A 367 8.12 7.92 -22.60
N PRO A 368 8.30 8.54 -23.78
CA PRO A 368 8.54 7.79 -25.01
C PRO A 368 9.90 7.11 -24.94
N VAL A 369 9.94 5.82 -25.23
CA VAL A 369 11.14 5.00 -25.12
C VAL A 369 11.28 4.08 -26.34
N PRO A 370 12.52 3.81 -26.80
CA PRO A 370 12.76 2.92 -27.93
C PRO A 370 12.41 1.46 -27.66
N MET A 371 12.30 1.01 -26.40
CA MET A 371 11.97 -0.38 -26.06
C MET A 371 11.29 -0.50 -24.70
N VAL A 372 10.29 -1.37 -24.62
CA VAL A 372 9.65 -1.83 -23.37
C VAL A 372 9.45 -3.35 -23.42
N HIS A 373 9.55 -4.03 -22.28
CA HIS A 373 9.39 -5.48 -22.18
C HIS A 373 8.75 -5.92 -20.85
N SER A 374 8.58 -7.24 -20.69
CA SER A 374 8.04 -7.98 -19.53
C SER A 374 6.59 -7.67 -19.10
N ALA A 375 6.14 -6.43 -19.18
CA ALA A 375 4.76 -6.03 -18.95
C ALA A 375 4.38 -4.97 -19.99
N VAL A 376 3.68 -5.36 -21.07
CA VAL A 376 3.42 -4.48 -22.22
C VAL A 376 1.95 -4.54 -22.63
N LEU A 377 1.24 -3.43 -22.47
CA LEU A 377 -0.14 -3.25 -22.93
C LEU A 377 -0.15 -2.65 -24.33
N VAL A 378 -0.82 -3.34 -25.26
CA VAL A 378 -0.96 -2.91 -26.66
C VAL A 378 -2.43 -2.69 -26.96
N ARG A 379 -2.76 -1.52 -27.52
CA ARG A 379 -4.11 -1.17 -27.96
C ARG A 379 -4.34 -1.60 -29.40
N LEU A 380 -5.07 -2.70 -29.59
CA LEU A 380 -5.30 -3.33 -30.90
C LEU A 380 -6.31 -2.57 -31.79
N THR A 381 -7.05 -1.61 -31.23
CA THR A 381 -7.97 -0.77 -32.01
C THR A 381 -7.24 0.22 -32.94
N VAL A 382 -5.93 0.42 -32.78
CA VAL A 382 -5.12 1.32 -33.60
C VAL A 382 -4.70 0.60 -34.89
N THR A 383 -5.05 1.13 -36.05
CA THR A 383 -4.84 0.46 -37.36
C THR A 383 -3.41 0.01 -37.61
N GLN A 384 -2.43 0.84 -37.24
CA GLN A 384 -1.00 0.57 -37.40
C GLN A 384 -0.57 -0.69 -36.62
N THR A 385 -1.23 -0.99 -35.49
CA THR A 385 -0.87 -2.14 -34.65
C THR A 385 -1.09 -3.48 -35.33
N ARG A 386 -1.81 -3.53 -36.47
CA ARG A 386 -1.94 -4.73 -37.31
C ARG A 386 -0.60 -5.20 -37.90
N GLN A 387 0.37 -4.29 -38.04
CA GLN A 387 1.72 -4.59 -38.55
C GLN A 387 2.67 -5.09 -37.45
N LEU A 388 2.27 -5.04 -36.18
CA LEU A 388 3.09 -5.54 -35.08
C LEU A 388 3.29 -7.06 -35.18
N THR A 389 4.52 -7.51 -34.94
CA THR A 389 4.94 -8.91 -35.00
C THR A 389 6.13 -9.16 -34.07
N PHE A 390 6.18 -10.36 -33.49
CA PHE A 390 7.37 -10.88 -32.80
C PHE A 390 8.25 -11.72 -33.73
N GLU A 391 7.76 -12.12 -34.91
CA GLU A 391 8.53 -12.92 -35.84
C GLU A 391 9.34 -12.06 -36.82
N ARG A 392 10.65 -12.34 -36.90
CA ARG A 392 11.60 -11.70 -37.83
C ARG A 392 11.16 -11.76 -39.30
N LYS A 393 10.62 -12.91 -39.74
CA LYS A 393 10.19 -13.12 -41.14
C LYS A 393 9.05 -12.21 -41.60
N ASN A 394 8.29 -11.64 -40.67
CA ASN A 394 7.17 -10.75 -40.96
C ASN A 394 7.61 -9.27 -40.97
N LEU A 395 8.85 -8.96 -40.57
CA LEU A 395 9.41 -7.62 -40.70
C LEU A 395 9.71 -7.31 -42.18
N PRO A 396 9.75 -6.02 -42.57
CA PRO A 396 10.13 -5.63 -43.92
C PRO A 396 11.50 -6.21 -44.30
N ALA A 397 11.54 -6.95 -45.42
CA ALA A 397 12.74 -7.65 -45.87
C ALA A 397 13.94 -6.69 -46.04
N GLY A 398 15.10 -7.09 -45.52
CA GLY A 398 16.34 -6.33 -45.61
C GLY A 398 16.45 -5.12 -44.67
N ARG A 399 15.46 -4.85 -43.82
CA ARG A 399 15.54 -3.75 -42.84
C ARG A 399 16.14 -4.14 -41.49
N TYR A 400 16.04 -5.41 -41.10
CA TYR A 400 16.50 -5.91 -39.81
C TYR A 400 17.48 -7.08 -39.95
N ASP A 401 18.73 -6.81 -39.59
CA ASP A 401 19.86 -7.73 -39.57
C ASP A 401 20.29 -8.14 -38.14
N GLY A 402 19.62 -7.61 -37.11
CA GLY A 402 19.92 -7.85 -35.70
C GLY A 402 19.61 -9.28 -35.17
N PRO A 403 19.80 -9.47 -33.85
CA PRO A 403 19.69 -10.77 -33.18
C PRO A 403 18.25 -11.34 -33.16
N VAL A 404 18.13 -12.64 -32.88
CA VAL A 404 16.82 -13.28 -32.69
C VAL A 404 16.40 -13.13 -31.23
N ASP A 405 15.72 -12.03 -30.92
CA ASP A 405 15.25 -11.68 -29.57
C ASP A 405 13.82 -11.10 -29.65
N ASP A 406 12.90 -11.57 -28.80
CA ASP A 406 11.50 -11.15 -28.83
C ASP A 406 11.31 -9.66 -28.50
N ILE A 407 12.11 -9.10 -27.58
CA ILE A 407 11.97 -7.71 -27.14
C ILE A 407 12.49 -6.76 -28.22
N ILE A 408 13.62 -7.11 -28.84
CA ILE A 408 14.24 -6.29 -29.90
C ILE A 408 13.38 -6.36 -31.17
N ILE A 409 12.94 -7.56 -31.58
CA ILE A 409 12.10 -7.71 -32.78
C ILE A 409 10.79 -6.94 -32.62
N PHE A 410 10.16 -7.01 -31.44
CA PHE A 410 8.92 -6.27 -31.18
C PHE A 410 9.13 -4.75 -31.21
N ALA A 411 10.23 -4.26 -30.60
CA ALA A 411 10.59 -2.84 -30.65
C ALA A 411 10.81 -2.34 -32.08
N MET A 412 11.55 -3.11 -32.89
CA MET A 412 11.78 -2.81 -34.29
C MET A 412 10.50 -2.87 -35.11
N SER A 413 9.61 -3.82 -34.80
CA SER A 413 8.28 -3.91 -35.41
C SER A 413 7.46 -2.65 -35.14
N ALA A 414 7.45 -2.15 -33.90
CA ALA A 414 6.77 -0.91 -33.52
C ALA A 414 7.38 0.31 -34.23
N ASN A 415 8.72 0.41 -34.25
CA ASN A 415 9.45 1.49 -34.91
C ASN A 415 9.16 1.54 -36.42
N TYR A 416 9.25 0.41 -37.12
CA TYR A 416 8.94 0.34 -38.56
C TYR A 416 7.47 0.62 -38.89
N SER A 417 6.58 0.39 -37.92
CA SER A 417 5.15 0.71 -38.04
C SER A 417 4.83 2.16 -37.67
N GLY A 418 5.83 2.95 -37.26
CA GLY A 418 5.65 4.34 -36.81
C GLY A 418 4.86 4.46 -35.50
N ILE A 419 4.91 3.43 -34.66
CA ILE A 419 4.18 3.39 -33.38
C ILE A 419 5.16 3.67 -32.24
N PRO A 420 5.01 4.79 -31.52
CA PRO A 420 5.82 5.05 -30.34
C PRO A 420 5.45 4.11 -29.20
N MET A 421 6.46 3.71 -28.43
CA MET A 421 6.29 2.97 -27.18
C MET A 421 6.52 3.91 -25.99
N TYR A 422 5.82 3.65 -24.89
CA TYR A 422 5.89 4.48 -23.69
C TYR A 422 6.11 3.63 -22.45
N VAL A 423 6.91 4.16 -21.51
CA VAL A 423 6.96 3.68 -20.14
C VAL A 423 6.21 4.67 -19.24
N CYS A 424 5.44 4.16 -18.28
CA CYS A 424 4.74 4.98 -17.31
C CYS A 424 5.26 4.70 -15.90
N ASN A 425 5.74 5.73 -15.21
CA ASN A 425 6.16 5.66 -13.81
C ASN A 425 5.29 6.56 -12.91
N ALA A 426 4.08 6.91 -13.36
CA ALA A 426 3.13 7.75 -12.61
C ALA A 426 2.67 7.13 -11.28
N LEU A 427 2.78 5.81 -11.15
CA LEU A 427 2.47 5.06 -9.94
C LEU A 427 3.58 4.02 -9.73
N LEU A 428 3.78 3.59 -8.49
CA LEU A 428 4.51 2.36 -8.21
C LEU A 428 3.62 1.19 -8.64
N TYR A 429 3.88 0.64 -9.83
CA TYR A 429 3.05 -0.41 -10.42
C TYR A 429 3.40 -1.82 -9.91
N GLY A 430 4.69 -2.08 -9.70
CA GLY A 430 5.17 -3.41 -9.36
C GLY A 430 6.68 -3.53 -9.39
N TYR A 431 7.13 -4.78 -9.36
CA TYR A 431 8.53 -5.16 -9.32
C TYR A 431 8.87 -6.16 -10.42
N ILE A 432 10.15 -6.29 -10.77
CA ILE A 432 10.65 -7.28 -11.72
C ILE A 432 11.97 -7.87 -11.23
N MET A 433 12.19 -9.16 -11.50
CA MET A 433 13.48 -9.81 -11.21
C MET A 433 14.50 -9.55 -12.31
N VAL A 434 15.78 -9.63 -11.96
CA VAL A 434 16.87 -9.48 -12.94
C VAL A 434 17.13 -10.85 -13.57
N PRO A 435 17.13 -10.99 -14.91
CA PRO A 435 17.39 -12.27 -15.56
C PRO A 435 18.70 -12.91 -15.11
N LEU A 436 18.66 -14.22 -14.92
CA LEU A 436 19.84 -15.01 -14.53
C LEU A 436 20.82 -15.19 -15.68
N GLU A 437 22.12 -15.18 -15.35
CA GLU A 437 23.18 -15.48 -16.28
C GLU A 437 23.42 -17.00 -16.43
N ALA A 438 24.15 -17.36 -17.49
CA ALA A 438 24.57 -18.74 -17.74
C ALA A 438 25.49 -19.23 -16.61
N GLY A 439 25.04 -20.27 -15.89
CA GLY A 439 25.76 -20.86 -14.75
C GLY A 439 25.22 -20.42 -13.38
N GLU A 440 24.34 -19.42 -13.33
CA GLU A 440 23.60 -19.08 -12.13
C GLU A 440 22.47 -20.09 -11.89
N THR A 441 22.02 -20.21 -10.64
CA THR A 441 21.05 -21.22 -10.23
C THR A 441 19.83 -20.59 -9.58
N VAL A 442 18.67 -21.21 -9.80
CA VAL A 442 17.39 -20.82 -9.19
C VAL A 442 17.47 -20.86 -7.65
N ALA A 443 18.06 -21.92 -7.10
CA ALA A 443 18.20 -22.07 -5.65
C ALA A 443 19.18 -21.06 -5.01
N GLY A 444 20.06 -20.45 -5.80
CA GLY A 444 21.02 -19.45 -5.36
C GLY A 444 20.52 -18.04 -5.62
N LYS A 445 21.01 -17.44 -6.71
CA LYS A 445 20.84 -16.01 -6.99
C LYS A 445 19.39 -15.60 -7.22
N ASP A 446 18.59 -16.44 -7.87
CA ASP A 446 17.18 -16.14 -8.15
C ASP A 446 16.36 -16.02 -6.87
N MET A 447 16.53 -16.98 -5.94
CA MET A 447 15.89 -16.93 -4.63
C MET A 447 16.36 -15.72 -3.80
N GLU A 448 17.64 -15.37 -3.88
CA GLU A 448 18.17 -14.16 -3.23
C GLU A 448 17.51 -12.88 -3.81
N GLN A 449 17.40 -12.77 -5.14
CA GLN A 449 16.74 -11.64 -5.80
C GLN A 449 15.24 -11.57 -5.47
N LEU A 450 14.54 -12.71 -5.46
CA LEU A 450 13.14 -12.78 -5.05
C LEU A 450 12.98 -12.31 -3.61
N THR A 451 13.88 -12.72 -2.71
CA THR A 451 13.90 -12.27 -1.31
C THR A 451 14.09 -10.76 -1.23
N ASN A 452 14.98 -10.17 -2.04
CA ASN A 452 15.19 -8.72 -2.09
C ASN A 452 13.91 -8.00 -2.55
N VAL A 453 13.29 -8.45 -3.65
CA VAL A 453 12.05 -7.89 -4.20
C VAL A 453 10.90 -7.98 -3.19
N LEU A 454 10.73 -9.13 -2.54
CA LEU A 454 9.73 -9.32 -1.50
C LEU A 454 10.00 -8.39 -0.30
N SER A 455 11.26 -8.17 0.07
CA SER A 455 11.62 -7.22 1.13
C SER A 455 11.21 -5.79 0.75
N TYR A 456 11.45 -5.35 -0.49
CA TYR A 456 10.95 -4.06 -0.97
C TYR A 456 9.42 -3.98 -0.93
N ALA A 457 8.72 -5.03 -1.38
CA ALA A 457 7.26 -5.07 -1.35
C ALA A 457 6.68 -5.02 0.07
N VAL A 458 7.30 -5.69 1.04
CA VAL A 458 6.91 -5.63 2.46
C VAL A 458 7.17 -4.23 3.02
N ASN A 459 8.20 -3.54 2.56
CA ASN A 459 8.47 -2.17 3.00
C ASN A 459 7.37 -1.19 2.60
N GLU A 460 6.91 -1.27 1.35
CA GLU A 460 5.89 -0.37 0.79
C GLU A 460 4.47 -0.75 1.21
N TYR A 461 4.14 -2.05 1.20
CA TYR A 461 2.76 -2.53 1.38
C TYR A 461 2.51 -3.19 2.75
N GLY A 462 3.53 -3.30 3.61
CA GLY A 462 3.46 -3.91 4.94
C GLY A 462 3.37 -5.44 4.93
N ALA A 463 2.42 -6.02 4.19
CA ALA A 463 2.31 -7.47 4.02
C ALA A 463 1.63 -7.84 2.70
N LEU A 464 2.26 -8.74 1.95
CA LEU A 464 1.62 -9.39 0.82
C LEU A 464 0.62 -10.44 1.32
N ARG A 465 -0.64 -10.33 0.90
CA ARG A 465 -1.71 -11.24 1.34
C ARG A 465 -1.56 -12.61 0.67
N LEU A 466 -0.94 -13.55 1.39
CA LEU A 466 -0.88 -14.95 0.98
C LEU A 466 -2.27 -15.60 1.06
N GLN A 467 -2.63 -16.36 0.02
CA GLN A 467 -3.87 -17.11 -0.01
C GLN A 467 -3.69 -18.46 0.70
N PRO A 468 -4.64 -18.91 1.56
CA PRO A 468 -4.45 -20.10 2.39
C PRO A 468 -4.16 -21.39 1.61
N ASP A 469 -4.76 -21.53 0.43
CA ASP A 469 -4.57 -22.67 -0.49
C ASP A 469 -3.20 -22.68 -1.18
N MET A 470 -2.52 -21.53 -1.23
CA MET A 470 -1.17 -21.38 -1.79
C MET A 470 -0.08 -21.54 -0.74
N ALA A 471 -0.42 -21.50 0.56
CA ALA A 471 0.57 -21.54 1.65
C ALA A 471 1.46 -22.78 1.61
N LYS A 472 0.94 -23.93 1.14
CA LYS A 472 1.69 -25.18 1.00
C LYS A 472 2.83 -25.14 -0.03
N PHE A 473 2.84 -24.15 -0.93
CA PHE A 473 3.88 -23.99 -1.95
C PHE A 473 4.94 -22.97 -1.54
N VAL A 474 4.72 -22.25 -0.44
CA VAL A 474 5.71 -21.31 0.10
C VAL A 474 6.71 -22.13 0.92
N PRO A 475 8.02 -22.07 0.61
CA PRO A 475 9.02 -22.81 1.37
C PRO A 475 9.15 -22.26 2.79
N ASP A 476 9.33 -23.16 3.75
CA ASP A 476 9.69 -22.77 5.12
C ASP A 476 11.15 -22.31 5.13
N VAL A 477 11.39 -21.06 5.54
CA VAL A 477 12.74 -20.51 5.69
C VAL A 477 13.24 -20.81 7.10
N PRO A 478 14.30 -21.62 7.28
CA PRO A 478 14.85 -21.90 8.60
C PRO A 478 15.40 -20.61 9.23
N LYS A 479 15.09 -20.40 10.51
CA LYS A 479 15.56 -19.22 11.24
C LYS A 479 16.91 -19.46 11.90
N ASP A 480 17.83 -18.52 11.73
CA ASP A 480 19.14 -18.55 12.36
C ASP A 480 19.56 -17.16 12.90
N LYS A 481 20.69 -17.14 13.61
CA LYS A 481 21.23 -15.92 14.23
C LYS A 481 22.42 -15.36 13.47
N LEU A 482 22.56 -15.64 12.17
CA LEU A 482 23.67 -15.15 11.32
C LEU A 482 25.07 -15.42 11.90
N SER A 483 25.27 -16.55 12.58
CA SER A 483 26.49 -16.90 13.34
C SER A 483 26.80 -16.02 14.58
N LEU A 484 25.87 -15.17 15.01
CA LEU A 484 25.96 -14.35 16.22
C LEU A 484 25.39 -15.12 17.43
N THR A 485 25.68 -14.62 18.64
CA THR A 485 25.12 -15.22 19.87
C THR A 485 23.63 -14.90 19.99
N HIS A 486 23.24 -13.67 19.64
CA HIS A 486 21.87 -13.21 19.76
C HIS A 486 21.56 -12.05 18.81
N ILE A 487 20.27 -11.89 18.48
CA ILE A 487 19.75 -10.73 17.73
C ILE A 487 18.58 -10.17 18.52
N TYR A 488 18.63 -8.89 18.87
CA TYR A 488 17.52 -8.17 19.51
C TYR A 488 16.93 -7.15 18.55
N MET A 489 15.62 -7.02 18.56
CA MET A 489 14.92 -5.89 17.94
C MET A 489 14.23 -5.05 19.01
N ILE A 490 14.58 -3.76 19.05
CA ILE A 490 14.04 -2.77 19.96
C ILE A 490 12.74 -2.25 19.35
N ASN A 491 11.63 -2.42 20.06
CA ASN A 491 10.33 -1.88 19.64
C ASN A 491 9.51 -1.47 20.86
N LEU A 492 8.78 -0.36 20.72
CA LEU A 492 7.82 0.08 21.73
C LEU A 492 6.58 -0.81 21.69
N GLU A 493 6.14 -1.35 22.83
CA GLU A 493 5.00 -2.28 22.89
C GLU A 493 3.71 -1.76 22.23
N ARG A 494 3.49 -0.43 22.27
CA ARG A 494 2.34 0.24 21.65
C ARG A 494 2.40 0.24 20.12
N ARG A 495 3.59 0.12 19.50
CA ARG A 495 3.83 0.18 18.05
C ARG A 495 3.76 -1.22 17.43
N PHE A 496 2.61 -1.88 17.58
CA PHE A 496 2.40 -3.23 17.09
C PHE A 496 2.50 -3.35 15.55
N GLU A 497 2.18 -2.29 14.82
CA GLU A 497 2.24 -2.27 13.35
C GLU A 497 3.67 -2.35 12.83
N ARG A 498 4.59 -1.53 13.37
CA ARG A 498 6.03 -1.60 13.05
C ARG A 498 6.61 -2.97 13.39
N ARG A 499 6.24 -3.50 14.56
CA ARG A 499 6.63 -4.86 14.96
C ARG A 499 6.14 -5.92 13.98
N ALA A 500 4.87 -5.87 13.58
CA ALA A 500 4.30 -6.83 12.66
C ALA A 500 5.03 -6.81 11.30
N LYS A 501 5.36 -5.61 10.81
CA LYS A 501 6.18 -5.42 9.59
C LYS A 501 7.57 -6.05 9.75
N MET A 502 8.27 -5.74 10.83
CA MET A 502 9.61 -6.29 11.09
C MET A 502 9.63 -7.80 11.23
N VAL A 503 8.64 -8.39 11.92
CA VAL A 503 8.51 -9.85 12.01
C VAL A 503 8.38 -10.48 10.63
N LYS A 504 7.70 -9.84 9.67
CA LYS A 504 7.63 -10.33 8.29
C LYS A 504 8.97 -10.26 7.57
N HIS A 505 9.76 -9.22 7.78
CA HIS A 505 11.13 -9.18 7.28
C HIS A 505 11.99 -10.29 7.89
N PHE A 506 11.85 -10.57 9.19
CA PHE A 506 12.59 -11.64 9.85
C PHE A 506 12.17 -13.03 9.36
N ASP A 507 10.88 -13.26 9.14
CA ASP A 507 10.38 -14.50 8.54
C ASP A 507 10.94 -14.69 7.12
N LEU A 508 10.95 -13.62 6.30
CA LEU A 508 11.45 -13.63 4.93
C LEU A 508 12.97 -13.87 4.86
N LEU A 509 13.75 -13.23 5.74
CA LEU A 509 15.21 -13.34 5.80
C LEU A 509 15.70 -14.55 6.63
N GLY A 510 14.80 -15.31 7.24
CA GLY A 510 15.16 -16.43 8.12
C GLY A 510 15.95 -16.00 9.35
N LEU A 511 15.57 -14.91 10.01
CA LEU A 511 16.25 -14.39 11.18
C LEU A 511 15.53 -14.79 12.48
N ASP A 512 16.27 -15.38 13.41
CA ASP A 512 15.81 -15.65 14.77
C ASP A 512 16.12 -14.42 15.66
N VAL A 513 15.12 -13.54 15.78
CA VAL A 513 15.21 -12.26 16.48
C VAL A 513 14.33 -12.24 17.72
N GLU A 514 14.91 -11.89 18.86
CA GLU A 514 14.16 -11.66 20.09
C GLU A 514 13.62 -10.22 20.12
N HIS A 515 12.30 -10.08 20.31
CA HIS A 515 11.68 -8.79 20.58
C HIS A 515 12.07 -8.29 21.97
N PHE A 516 12.70 -7.12 22.02
CA PHE A 516 13.07 -6.44 23.25
C PHE A 516 12.15 -5.23 23.48
N PRO A 517 11.35 -5.23 24.57
CA PRO A 517 10.41 -4.13 24.83
C PRO A 517 11.18 -2.85 25.17
N ALA A 518 11.06 -1.84 24.30
CA ALA A 518 11.68 -0.55 24.49
C ALA A 518 11.05 0.23 25.65
N VAL A 519 11.85 1.08 26.31
CA VAL A 519 11.39 1.97 27.37
C VAL A 519 10.59 3.12 26.76
N ASP A 520 9.31 3.17 27.11
CA ASP A 520 8.40 4.21 26.61
C ASP A 520 8.62 5.53 27.35
N GLY A 521 9.27 6.48 26.67
CA GLY A 521 9.47 7.84 27.18
C GLY A 521 8.19 8.53 27.65
N LYS A 522 7.03 8.26 27.02
CA LYS A 522 5.74 8.88 27.41
C LYS A 522 5.21 8.35 28.75
N LYS A 523 5.68 7.19 29.21
CA LYS A 523 5.31 6.59 30.50
C LYS A 523 6.27 6.95 31.62
N LEU A 524 7.40 7.60 31.30
CA LEU A 524 8.37 8.01 32.31
C LEU A 524 7.87 9.24 33.07
N SER A 525 7.87 9.14 34.40
CA SER A 525 7.67 10.28 35.30
C SER A 525 9.00 10.80 35.84
N ASP A 526 9.03 12.09 36.18
CA ASP A 526 10.22 12.75 36.74
C ASP A 526 10.78 12.02 37.97
N LYS A 527 9.88 11.47 38.80
CA LYS A 527 10.24 10.70 39.99
C LYS A 527 10.98 9.41 39.62
N GLN A 528 10.53 8.69 38.59
CA GLN A 528 11.20 7.46 38.14
C GLN A 528 12.59 7.75 37.58
N VAL A 529 12.74 8.83 36.81
CA VAL A 529 14.04 9.25 36.25
C VAL A 529 15.03 9.58 37.39
N GLN A 530 14.57 10.27 38.43
CA GLN A 530 15.38 10.58 39.62
C GLN A 530 15.72 9.34 40.45
N ASP A 531 14.76 8.43 40.66
CA ASP A 531 14.95 7.17 41.38
C ASP A 531 15.95 6.25 40.68
N MET A 532 16.02 6.30 39.35
CA MET A 532 17.02 5.58 38.54
C MET A 532 18.42 6.22 38.62
N GLY A 533 18.58 7.34 39.32
CA GLY A 533 19.85 8.03 39.48
C GLY A 533 20.33 8.74 38.22
N ILE A 534 19.43 9.00 37.26
CA ILE A 534 19.76 9.63 35.99
C ILE A 534 20.12 11.09 36.23
N ARG A 535 21.31 11.50 35.79
CA ARG A 535 21.77 12.90 35.83
C ARG A 535 22.26 13.31 34.46
N PHE A 536 21.77 14.44 33.97
CA PHE A 536 22.20 14.99 32.69
C PHE A 536 23.63 15.53 32.76
N LEU A 537 24.34 15.49 31.63
CA LEU A 537 25.67 16.07 31.53
C LEU A 537 25.62 17.60 31.76
N PRO A 538 26.43 18.16 32.69
CA PRO A 538 26.48 19.61 32.90
C PRO A 538 26.91 20.36 31.63
N GLY A 539 26.10 21.31 31.16
CA GLY A 539 26.43 22.12 29.98
C GLY A 539 26.11 21.50 28.62
N TYR A 540 25.34 20.40 28.58
CA TYR A 540 24.78 19.89 27.33
C TYR A 540 23.66 20.81 26.81
N ALA A 541 23.74 21.15 25.53
CA ALA A 541 22.74 21.95 24.81
C ALA A 541 22.49 21.27 23.45
N ASP A 542 21.23 20.97 23.16
CA ASP A 542 20.81 20.29 21.92
C ASP A 542 21.24 21.10 20.67
N PRO A 543 22.00 20.50 19.73
CA PRO A 543 22.45 21.15 18.49
C PRO A 543 21.31 21.58 17.54
N PHE A 544 20.17 20.89 17.54
CA PHE A 544 19.09 21.10 16.57
C PHE A 544 18.08 22.17 16.99
N HIS A 545 17.94 22.41 18.30
CA HIS A 545 17.03 23.42 18.85
C HIS A 545 17.78 24.66 19.32
N LYS A 546 18.24 25.50 18.36
CA LYS A 546 18.75 26.84 18.64
C LYS A 546 17.64 27.76 19.20
N ARG A 547 17.41 27.71 20.51
CA ARG A 547 16.98 28.89 21.27
C ARG A 547 17.81 29.04 22.52
N SER A 548 18.79 29.93 22.39
CA SER A 548 19.38 30.67 23.49
C SER A 548 18.28 31.20 24.41
N PHE A 549 18.17 30.67 25.62
CA PHE A 549 17.56 31.42 26.73
C PHE A 549 18.59 32.44 27.18
N MET A 550 18.63 33.57 26.49
CA MET A 550 19.09 34.82 27.08
C MET A 550 17.83 35.64 27.35
N SER A 551 17.20 35.38 28.49
CA SER A 551 16.23 36.28 29.10
C SER A 551 16.46 36.23 30.61
N ASP A 552 16.55 37.39 31.23
CA ASP A 552 16.93 37.70 32.63
C ASP A 552 16.08 37.06 33.75
N ALA A 553 15.46 35.89 33.52
CA ALA A 553 14.76 35.12 34.53
C ALA A 553 15.65 34.04 35.16
N MET A 554 16.84 34.44 35.62
CA MET A 554 17.61 33.65 36.58
C MET A 554 17.00 33.91 37.95
N VAL A 555 16.13 33.02 38.46
CA VAL A 555 15.92 32.81 39.92
C VAL A 555 15.03 31.59 40.29
N THR A 556 14.25 30.95 39.41
CA THR A 556 13.20 30.02 39.95
C THR A 556 13.34 28.52 39.66
N TYR A 557 14.21 28.02 38.77
CA TYR A 557 14.37 26.56 38.56
C TYR A 557 15.83 26.17 38.23
N PRO A 558 16.43 25.12 38.83
CA PRO A 558 17.85 24.84 38.65
C PRO A 558 18.20 23.99 37.41
N TRP A 559 17.24 23.46 36.63
CA TRP A 559 17.54 22.52 35.54
C TRP A 559 16.52 22.63 34.38
N PRO A 560 16.82 23.32 33.28
CA PRO A 560 16.16 23.04 32.00
C PRO A 560 16.60 21.65 31.52
N CYS A 561 15.67 20.76 31.17
CA CYS A 561 15.97 19.44 30.61
C CYS A 561 16.27 19.58 29.10
N PRO A 562 17.53 19.42 28.66
CA PRO A 562 17.91 19.64 27.26
C PRO A 562 17.54 18.47 26.34
N MET A 563 17.09 17.33 26.90
CA MET A 563 16.67 16.13 26.16
C MET A 563 15.18 15.87 26.35
N THR A 564 14.55 15.26 25.35
CA THR A 564 13.18 14.79 25.39
C THR A 564 13.04 13.47 26.15
N MET A 565 11.86 13.18 26.71
CA MET A 565 11.60 11.90 27.39
C MET A 565 11.73 10.70 26.43
N GLY A 566 11.46 10.91 25.14
CA GLY A 566 11.68 9.91 24.10
C GLY A 566 13.15 9.53 23.94
N GLU A 567 14.07 10.50 23.91
CA GLU A 567 15.52 10.24 23.82
C GLU A 567 16.06 9.51 25.05
N ILE A 568 15.55 9.84 26.24
CA ILE A 568 15.89 9.12 27.48
C ILE A 568 15.42 7.66 27.38
N GLY A 569 14.18 7.43 26.93
CA GLY A 569 13.64 6.09 26.69
C GLY A 569 14.45 5.30 25.66
N CYS A 570 14.90 5.95 24.58
CA CYS A 570 15.79 5.35 23.59
C CYS A 570 17.10 4.91 24.25
N PHE A 571 17.83 5.82 24.91
CA PHE A 571 19.09 5.49 25.59
C PHE A 571 18.94 4.32 26.57
N LEU A 572 17.90 4.35 27.41
CA LEU A 572 17.63 3.30 28.38
C LEU A 572 17.37 1.93 27.73
N SER A 573 16.75 1.92 26.55
CA SER A 573 16.50 0.68 25.80
C SER A 573 17.81 0.02 25.35
N HIS A 574 18.75 0.79 24.80
CA HIS A 574 20.09 0.29 24.44
C HIS A 574 20.91 -0.10 25.68
N TYR A 575 20.86 0.72 26.73
CA TYR A 575 21.55 0.45 28.00
C TYR A 575 21.12 -0.88 28.63
N ASN A 576 19.81 -1.15 28.66
CA ASN A 576 19.27 -2.40 29.21
C ASN A 576 19.72 -3.63 28.41
N ILE A 577 19.92 -3.48 27.10
CA ILE A 577 20.49 -4.55 26.26
C ILE A 577 21.95 -4.78 26.63
N TRP A 578 22.77 -3.73 26.79
CA TRP A 578 24.17 -3.87 27.21
C TRP A 578 24.29 -4.55 28.57
N GLU A 579 23.48 -4.15 29.56
CA GLU A 579 23.44 -4.82 30.86
C GLU A 579 23.06 -6.29 30.74
N ARG A 580 22.02 -6.59 29.95
CA ARG A 580 21.57 -7.96 29.72
C ARG A 580 22.65 -8.80 29.05
N MET A 581 23.38 -8.22 28.10
CA MET A 581 24.47 -8.87 27.37
C MET A 581 25.59 -9.29 28.32
N VAL A 582 25.97 -8.40 29.26
CA VAL A 582 26.95 -8.69 30.31
C VAL A 582 26.43 -9.73 31.29
N ARG A 583 25.18 -9.61 31.74
CA ARG A 583 24.55 -10.56 32.67
C ARG A 583 24.44 -11.97 32.10
N LEU A 584 24.13 -12.10 30.81
CA LEU A 584 23.96 -13.38 30.11
C LEU A 584 25.24 -13.87 29.40
N ASN A 585 26.34 -13.12 29.52
CA ASN A 585 27.63 -13.43 28.90
C ASN A 585 27.56 -13.67 27.36
N GLN A 586 26.75 -12.86 26.66
CA GLN A 586 26.57 -12.95 25.21
C GLN A 586 27.75 -12.31 24.48
N GLN A 587 28.44 -13.06 23.62
CA GLN A 587 29.72 -12.64 23.03
C GLN A 587 29.56 -11.60 21.93
N GLU A 588 28.65 -11.84 20.99
CA GLU A 588 28.37 -10.96 19.85
C GLU A 588 26.86 -10.85 19.66
N VAL A 589 26.34 -9.62 19.65
CA VAL A 589 24.91 -9.34 19.56
C VAL A 589 24.64 -8.29 18.50
N LEU A 590 23.66 -8.57 17.63
CA LEU A 590 23.11 -7.58 16.71
C LEU A 590 21.88 -6.92 17.35
N VAL A 591 21.89 -5.59 17.39
CA VAL A 591 20.78 -4.76 17.86
C VAL A 591 20.17 -4.08 16.64
N LEU A 592 18.86 -4.21 16.47
CA LEU A 592 18.06 -3.63 15.39
C LEU A 592 16.97 -2.73 15.95
N GLU A 593 16.70 -1.60 15.30
CA GLU A 593 15.52 -0.76 15.56
C GLU A 593 14.30 -1.25 14.75
N ASP A 594 13.13 -0.65 14.99
CA ASP A 594 11.84 -1.09 14.43
C ASP A 594 11.42 -0.43 13.11
N ASP A 595 12.20 0.54 12.63
CA ASP A 595 11.93 1.39 11.47
C ASP A 595 13.02 1.30 10.39
N ILE A 596 13.66 0.13 10.28
CA ILE A 596 14.74 -0.15 9.34
C ILE A 596 14.28 -0.86 8.06
N ARG A 597 15.03 -0.64 6.98
CA ARG A 597 15.00 -1.33 5.70
C ARG A 597 16.29 -2.11 5.51
N PHE A 598 16.17 -3.37 5.07
CA PHE A 598 17.30 -4.22 4.72
C PHE A 598 17.73 -3.99 3.27
N GLU A 599 19.04 -3.91 3.05
CA GLU A 599 19.61 -3.84 1.70
C GLU A 599 19.59 -5.19 0.97
N PRO A 600 19.65 -5.17 -0.38
CA PRO A 600 19.80 -6.36 -1.20
C PRO A 600 20.94 -7.27 -0.73
N PHE A 601 20.70 -8.58 -0.76
CA PHE A 601 21.67 -9.61 -0.38
C PHE A 601 22.16 -9.50 1.07
N PHE A 602 21.32 -8.98 1.97
CA PHE A 602 21.66 -8.70 3.38
C PHE A 602 22.46 -9.82 4.05
N ARG A 603 21.95 -11.07 4.03
CA ARG A 603 22.61 -12.21 4.70
C ARG A 603 24.04 -12.42 4.21
N ARG A 604 24.22 -12.47 2.89
CA ARG A 604 25.53 -12.68 2.26
C ARG A 604 26.51 -11.58 2.66
N ARG A 605 26.04 -10.32 2.64
CA ARG A 605 26.86 -9.17 3.03
C ARG A 605 27.21 -9.19 4.52
N VAL A 606 26.28 -9.57 5.40
CA VAL A 606 26.55 -9.74 6.84
C VAL A 606 27.63 -10.80 7.07
N TYR A 607 27.56 -11.96 6.41
CA TYR A 607 28.61 -12.97 6.54
C TYR A 607 29.98 -12.47 6.07
N GLY A 608 30.03 -11.70 4.98
CA GLY A 608 31.27 -11.05 4.51
C GLY A 608 31.84 -10.07 5.54
N VAL A 609 31.01 -9.17 6.06
CA VAL A 609 31.37 -8.19 7.09
C VAL A 609 31.87 -8.88 8.37
N LEU A 610 31.14 -9.87 8.88
CA LEU A 610 31.51 -10.58 10.11
C LEU A 610 32.77 -11.44 9.92
N ALA A 611 32.97 -12.05 8.75
CA ALA A 611 34.17 -12.82 8.45
C ALA A 611 35.43 -11.93 8.43
N ASP A 612 35.37 -10.78 7.77
CA ASP A 612 36.45 -9.79 7.78
C ASP A 612 36.70 -9.27 9.19
N ALA A 613 35.63 -8.94 9.91
CA ALA A 613 35.73 -8.41 11.26
C ALA A 613 36.43 -9.36 12.22
N ARG A 614 36.05 -10.65 12.21
CA ARG A 614 36.64 -11.69 13.05
C ARG A 614 38.07 -12.03 12.63
N ARG A 615 38.40 -11.96 11.33
CA ARG A 615 39.75 -12.22 10.82
C ARG A 615 40.74 -11.13 11.22
N ILE A 616 40.34 -9.86 11.13
CA ILE A 616 41.20 -8.72 11.46
C ILE A 616 41.29 -8.54 12.98
N GLY A 617 40.14 -8.67 13.67
CA GLY A 617 40.05 -8.54 15.13
C GLY A 617 40.21 -7.09 15.62
N GLY A 618 40.01 -6.87 16.92
CA GLY A 618 40.20 -5.56 17.55
C GLY A 618 39.04 -4.56 17.37
N TRP A 619 37.85 -5.04 17.01
CA TRP A 619 36.62 -4.26 16.96
C TRP A 619 35.76 -4.52 18.20
N ASP A 620 35.01 -3.50 18.62
CA ASP A 620 34.04 -3.59 19.71
C ASP A 620 32.61 -3.34 19.22
N LEU A 621 32.44 -2.50 18.20
CA LEU A 621 31.15 -2.14 17.63
C LEU A 621 31.26 -2.02 16.10
N ILE A 622 30.28 -2.55 15.36
CA ILE A 622 30.17 -2.41 13.91
C ILE A 622 28.78 -1.87 13.56
N TYR A 623 28.73 -0.70 12.93
CA TYR A 623 27.48 -0.15 12.41
C TYR A 623 27.03 -0.88 11.15
N PHE A 624 25.77 -1.32 11.13
CA PHE A 624 25.11 -1.86 9.94
C PHE A 624 24.23 -0.80 9.26
N GLY A 625 23.68 0.15 10.02
CA GLY A 625 23.00 1.34 9.52
C GLY A 625 23.22 2.53 10.45
N ARG A 626 23.52 3.69 9.87
CA ARG A 626 23.71 4.97 10.58
C ARG A 626 23.60 6.14 9.59
N LYS A 627 23.38 7.34 10.11
CA LYS A 627 23.50 8.62 9.37
C LYS A 627 24.93 9.14 9.46
N ARG A 628 25.64 9.12 8.33
CA ARG A 628 26.98 9.71 8.21
C ARG A 628 26.88 11.23 8.11
N LEU A 629 27.61 11.96 8.95
CA LEU A 629 27.63 13.43 8.92
C LEU A 629 28.88 13.98 8.22
N GLN A 630 29.94 13.18 8.10
CA GLN A 630 31.19 13.51 7.43
C GLN A 630 31.59 12.32 6.55
N GLU A 631 31.16 12.33 5.27
CA GLU A 631 31.38 11.19 4.36
C GLU A 631 32.81 11.12 3.79
N GLU A 632 33.54 12.24 3.76
CA GLU A 632 34.82 12.36 3.05
C GLU A 632 36.04 11.84 3.85
N ASP A 633 35.89 11.51 5.12
CA ASP A 633 37.01 11.27 6.06
C ASP A 633 37.16 9.81 6.53
N GLU A 634 36.30 8.89 6.08
CA GLU A 634 36.29 7.51 6.57
C GLU A 634 37.36 6.63 5.90
N LYS A 635 38.31 6.16 6.71
CA LYS A 635 39.40 5.31 6.24
C LYS A 635 38.98 3.84 6.21
N TRP A 636 39.24 3.17 5.10
CA TRP A 636 39.12 1.71 4.97
C TRP A 636 40.04 1.01 5.97
N ILE A 637 39.55 -0.12 6.51
CA ILE A 637 40.35 -0.97 7.40
C ILE A 637 41.27 -1.83 6.54
N ASP A 638 42.57 -1.81 6.86
CA ASP A 638 43.59 -2.54 6.09
C ASP A 638 43.24 -4.04 6.01
N GLY A 639 43.14 -4.52 4.76
CA GLY A 639 42.81 -5.90 4.47
C GLY A 639 41.34 -6.26 4.65
N SER A 640 40.41 -5.30 4.74
CA SER A 640 38.96 -5.54 4.60
C SER A 640 38.43 -5.02 3.26
N GLU A 641 37.42 -5.70 2.73
CA GLU A 641 36.66 -5.26 1.55
C GLU A 641 35.32 -4.60 1.92
N TYR A 642 34.90 -4.71 3.19
CA TYR A 642 33.55 -4.32 3.62
C TYR A 642 33.52 -3.38 4.83
N LEU A 643 34.68 -3.02 5.41
CA LEU A 643 34.76 -2.29 6.67
C LEU A 643 35.56 -0.99 6.56
N VAL A 644 35.02 0.05 7.16
CA VAL A 644 35.67 1.35 7.37
C VAL A 644 35.70 1.69 8.86
N LYS A 645 36.64 2.55 9.27
CA LYS A 645 36.63 3.12 10.62
C LYS A 645 35.44 4.08 10.75
N ALA A 646 34.64 3.94 11.80
CA ALA A 646 33.44 4.76 11.97
C ALA A 646 33.80 6.24 12.25
N GLY A 647 33.27 7.13 11.41
CA GLY A 647 33.24 8.58 11.62
C GLY A 647 32.17 9.04 12.63
N TYR A 648 32.10 10.35 12.86
CA TYR A 648 31.01 10.96 13.63
C TYR A 648 29.65 10.71 12.93
N SER A 649 28.64 10.27 13.69
CA SER A 649 27.38 9.79 13.12
C SER A 649 26.21 9.91 14.07
N TYR A 650 25.03 9.98 13.49
CA TYR A 650 23.75 9.89 14.18
C TYR A 650 23.00 8.62 13.75
N TRP A 651 21.93 8.31 14.48
CA TRP A 651 21.05 7.16 14.31
C TRP A 651 21.69 5.81 14.56
N THR A 652 21.08 5.03 15.44
CA THR A 652 21.49 3.67 15.80
C THR A 652 20.64 2.57 15.17
N LEU A 653 20.19 2.80 13.92
CA LEU A 653 19.30 1.91 13.13
C LEU A 653 19.62 0.41 13.33
N GLY A 654 20.90 0.05 13.24
CA GLY A 654 21.36 -1.24 13.73
C GLY A 654 22.87 -1.37 13.79
N TYR A 655 23.36 -2.10 14.79
CA TYR A 655 24.78 -2.33 15.01
C TYR A 655 25.04 -3.69 15.69
N VAL A 656 26.23 -4.23 15.44
CA VAL A 656 26.77 -5.41 16.16
C VAL A 656 27.71 -4.92 17.25
N ILE A 657 27.61 -5.49 18.45
CA ILE A 657 28.48 -5.16 19.59
C ILE A 657 29.05 -6.43 20.23
N THR A 658 30.31 -6.37 20.65
CA THR A 658 30.96 -7.44 21.41
C THR A 658 30.75 -7.30 22.91
N LEU A 659 30.88 -8.40 23.66
CA LEU A 659 30.80 -8.40 25.12
C LEU A 659 31.75 -7.38 25.76
N GLU A 660 32.97 -7.28 25.24
CA GLU A 660 33.95 -6.31 25.72
C GLU A 660 33.54 -4.87 25.38
N GLY A 661 32.97 -4.64 24.20
CA GLY A 661 32.36 -3.36 23.83
C GLY A 661 31.28 -2.92 24.81
N ALA A 662 30.32 -3.80 25.13
CA ALA A 662 29.26 -3.47 26.10
C ALA A 662 29.82 -3.19 27.50
N LYS A 663 30.83 -3.95 27.96
CA LYS A 663 31.50 -3.68 29.25
C LYS A 663 32.19 -2.32 29.25
N LYS A 664 32.84 -1.90 28.15
CA LYS A 664 33.46 -0.58 28.01
C LYS A 664 32.42 0.54 28.12
N LEU A 665 31.28 0.40 27.43
CA LEU A 665 30.16 1.37 27.52
C LEU A 665 29.62 1.48 28.96
N LEU A 666 29.39 0.35 29.64
CA LEU A 666 28.83 0.39 31.00
C LEU A 666 29.81 0.94 32.06
N ARG A 667 31.13 0.84 31.84
CA ARG A 667 32.17 1.22 32.81
C ARG A 667 32.16 2.70 33.17
N GLU A 668 31.86 3.56 32.22
CA GLU A 668 31.79 5.02 32.41
C GLU A 668 30.51 5.47 33.15
N LYS A 669 29.62 4.54 33.52
CA LYS A 669 28.38 4.79 34.25
C LYS A 669 27.54 5.91 33.61
N PRO A 670 27.10 5.72 32.35
CA PRO A 670 26.51 6.79 31.55
C PRO A 670 25.19 7.34 32.12
N LEU A 671 24.47 6.57 32.97
CA LEU A 671 23.25 7.06 33.63
C LEU A 671 23.51 8.32 34.48
N GLY A 672 24.70 8.45 35.10
CA GLY A 672 25.06 9.63 35.88
C GLY A 672 25.55 10.83 35.06
N LYS A 673 25.64 10.67 33.73
CA LYS A 673 26.14 11.66 32.76
C LYS A 673 25.40 11.48 31.42
N LEU A 674 24.08 11.46 31.47
CA LEU A 674 23.25 11.06 30.34
C LEU A 674 23.42 12.01 29.15
N LEU A 675 23.57 11.41 27.98
CA LEU A 675 23.54 12.02 26.65
C LEU A 675 22.66 11.15 25.75
N PRO A 676 22.16 11.66 24.61
CA PRO A 676 21.56 10.81 23.59
C PRO A 676 22.53 9.71 23.17
N VAL A 677 22.01 8.53 22.82
CA VAL A 677 22.85 7.38 22.43
C VAL A 677 23.73 7.71 21.23
N ASP A 678 23.19 8.50 20.31
CA ASP A 678 23.84 9.01 19.10
C ASP A 678 25.06 9.90 19.40
N GLU A 679 25.08 10.60 20.54
CA GLU A 679 26.23 11.42 20.96
C GLU A 679 27.17 10.63 21.86
N TYR A 680 26.62 9.70 22.64
CA TYR A 680 27.37 8.87 23.57
C TYR A 680 28.30 7.90 22.85
N LEU A 681 27.83 7.20 21.82
CA LEU A 681 28.65 6.23 21.09
C LEU A 681 29.89 6.89 20.45
N PRO A 682 29.78 8.00 19.67
CA PRO A 682 30.94 8.70 19.12
C PRO A 682 31.93 9.24 20.13
N ILE A 683 31.45 9.67 21.30
CA ILE A 683 32.35 10.04 22.39
C ILE A 683 33.16 8.83 22.84
N MET A 684 32.54 7.65 22.98
CA MET A 684 33.23 6.45 23.49
C MET A 684 34.28 5.89 22.52
N PHE A 685 34.16 6.13 21.21
CA PHE A 685 35.19 5.81 20.21
C PHE A 685 36.07 7.01 19.80
N ASP A 686 36.08 8.07 20.61
CA ASP A 686 36.96 9.23 20.53
C ASP A 686 36.87 10.00 19.20
N ASN A 687 35.66 10.09 18.63
CA ASN A 687 35.42 10.75 17.33
C ASN A 687 34.17 11.63 17.40
N HIS A 688 34.18 12.58 18.35
CA HIS A 688 33.11 13.53 18.59
C HIS A 688 33.64 14.98 18.47
N PRO A 689 32.95 15.89 17.75
CA PRO A 689 33.46 17.24 17.49
C PRO A 689 33.51 18.14 18.74
N ASN A 690 32.68 17.88 19.74
CA ASN A 690 32.64 18.65 20.99
C ASN A 690 33.56 18.05 22.07
N GLU A 691 34.75 18.62 22.23
CA GLU A 691 35.73 18.18 23.24
C GLU A 691 35.25 18.40 24.69
N SER A 692 34.40 19.41 24.93
CA SER A 692 33.87 19.71 26.25
C SER A 692 33.07 18.53 26.79
N TRP A 693 32.16 17.98 25.99
CA TRP A 693 31.35 16.83 26.36
C TRP A 693 32.19 15.56 26.48
N ALA A 694 33.09 15.34 25.52
CA ALA A 694 33.99 14.19 25.53
C ALA A 694 34.88 14.15 26.78
N SER A 695 35.31 15.30 27.30
CA SER A 695 36.20 15.39 28.48
C SER A 695 35.61 14.78 29.77
N HIS A 696 34.29 14.64 29.85
CA HIS A 696 33.61 14.02 30.99
C HIS A 696 33.74 12.50 31.02
N PHE A 697 34.14 11.87 29.91
CA PHE A 697 34.33 10.43 29.76
C PHE A 697 35.83 10.15 29.61
N ARG A 698 36.39 9.34 30.52
CA ARG A 698 37.85 9.16 30.60
C ARG A 698 38.34 7.93 29.84
N ASP A 699 37.57 6.85 29.85
CA ASP A 699 37.89 5.58 29.20
C ASP A 699 37.20 5.47 27.83
N ARG A 700 37.68 6.25 26.86
CA ARG A 700 37.17 6.31 25.47
C ARG A 700 37.91 5.32 24.57
N THR A 701 37.89 4.04 24.94
CA THR A 701 38.67 2.97 24.30
C THR A 701 37.86 2.06 23.39
N LEU A 702 36.65 2.49 22.98
CA LEU A 702 35.78 1.71 22.10
C LEU A 702 36.31 1.76 20.66
N SER A 703 36.51 0.59 20.04
CA SER A 703 36.86 0.47 18.63
C SER A 703 35.60 0.30 17.79
N ALA A 704 35.17 1.36 17.11
CA ALA A 704 33.97 1.36 16.27
C ALA A 704 34.30 1.34 14.78
N TRP A 705 33.76 0.36 14.06
CA TRP A 705 33.81 0.23 12.61
C TRP A 705 32.41 0.38 12.01
N SER A 706 32.32 0.47 10.69
CA SER A 706 31.07 0.54 9.95
C SER A 706 31.16 -0.34 8.71
N ALA A 707 30.05 -0.99 8.35
CA ALA A 707 29.90 -1.63 7.06
C ALA A 707 29.93 -0.56 5.94
N ALA A 708 30.65 -0.84 4.86
CA ALA A 708 30.72 -0.02 3.65
C ALA A 708 30.57 -0.94 2.42
N PRO A 709 29.46 -0.83 1.65
CA PRO A 709 28.31 0.03 1.88
C PRO A 709 27.51 -0.39 3.13
N LEU A 710 26.66 0.50 3.65
CA LEU A 710 25.74 0.19 4.75
C LEU A 710 24.79 -0.95 4.34
N LEU A 711 24.29 -1.67 5.35
CA LEU A 711 23.40 -2.83 5.19
C LEU A 711 21.94 -2.51 5.58
N LEU A 712 21.75 -1.45 6.35
CA LEU A 712 20.46 -1.01 6.87
C LEU A 712 20.29 0.50 6.62
N TYR A 713 19.08 0.89 6.22
CA TYR A 713 18.66 2.28 6.02
C TYR A 713 17.34 2.53 6.75
N PRO A 714 16.98 3.78 7.09
CA PRO A 714 15.68 4.04 7.69
C PRO A 714 14.57 3.85 6.64
N THR A 715 13.39 3.45 7.10
CA THR A 715 12.20 3.35 6.23
C THR A 715 11.66 4.71 5.82
N HIS A 716 11.79 5.71 6.69
CA HIS A 716 11.38 7.09 6.48
C HIS A 716 12.41 8.02 7.10
N TYR A 717 12.54 9.22 6.56
CA TYR A 717 13.35 10.27 7.14
C TYR A 717 12.47 11.17 8.01
N THR A 718 13.04 11.74 9.09
CA THR A 718 12.34 12.73 9.91
C THR A 718 11.84 13.87 9.01
N GLY A 719 10.53 14.12 9.03
CA GLY A 719 9.87 15.15 8.20
C GLY A 719 9.09 14.61 7.00
N ASP A 720 9.15 13.31 6.71
CA ASP A 720 8.35 12.66 5.67
C ASP A 720 6.84 12.73 6.00
N GLU A 721 6.00 12.97 4.98
CA GLU A 721 4.55 13.07 5.16
C GLU A 721 3.97 11.79 5.79
N GLY A 722 3.34 11.94 6.95
CA GLY A 722 2.72 10.82 7.68
C GLY A 722 3.68 10.05 8.61
N TYR A 723 4.98 10.37 8.63
CA TYR A 723 5.93 9.82 9.58
C TYR A 723 5.94 10.64 10.89
N VAL A 724 5.92 9.95 12.03
CA VAL A 724 6.00 10.56 13.37
C VAL A 724 7.14 9.90 14.14
N SER A 725 8.09 10.70 14.59
CA SER A 725 9.26 10.24 15.35
C SER A 725 8.90 10.13 16.83
N ASP A 726 9.06 8.94 17.42
CA ASP A 726 8.74 8.71 18.83
C ASP A 726 9.79 9.31 19.80
N THR A 727 10.96 9.71 19.29
CA THR A 727 12.01 10.42 20.03
C THR A 727 11.85 11.93 19.89
N GLU A 728 11.77 12.44 18.66
CA GLU A 728 11.81 13.88 18.37
C GLU A 728 10.48 14.61 18.67
N ASP A 729 9.32 13.94 18.56
CA ASP A 729 7.98 14.56 18.74
C ASP A 729 7.41 14.44 20.17
N SER A 730 8.24 14.16 21.18
CA SER A 730 7.78 13.89 22.56
C SER A 730 7.67 15.14 23.46
N VAL A 731 6.76 15.11 24.45
CA VAL A 731 6.44 16.25 25.33
C VAL A 731 7.68 16.68 26.14
N ARG A 732 7.95 17.99 26.13
CA ARG A 732 9.01 18.64 26.92
C ARG A 732 8.50 18.96 28.33
N ILE A 733 9.38 18.98 29.31
CA ILE A 733 9.01 19.20 30.72
C ILE A 733 8.52 20.64 30.92
N ASP A 734 7.22 20.83 31.18
CA ASP A 734 6.66 22.10 31.64
C ASP A 734 6.54 22.11 33.17
N GLY A 735 7.43 22.84 33.84
CA GLY A 735 7.55 22.90 35.29
C GLY A 735 6.44 23.68 36.01
N THR A 736 5.19 23.17 36.03
CA THR A 736 4.09 23.81 36.77
C THR A 736 3.40 22.89 37.78
N LEU A 737 3.61 23.15 39.08
CA LEU A 737 2.67 22.84 40.16
C LEU A 737 2.68 23.97 41.22
N PRO A 738 1.56 24.23 41.93
CA PRO A 738 1.29 25.54 42.54
C PRO A 738 1.80 25.67 43.97
N THR A 739 2.42 26.80 44.28
CA THR A 739 2.81 27.20 45.64
C THR A 739 1.71 28.00 46.33
N ILE A 740 1.46 27.62 47.59
CA ILE A 740 0.53 28.23 48.53
C ILE A 740 1.09 29.57 49.04
N GLY A 741 0.31 30.64 48.85
CA GLY A 741 0.15 31.87 49.66
C GLY A 741 1.37 32.67 50.17
N VAL A 742 1.42 33.97 49.83
CA VAL A 742 1.18 35.13 50.75
C VAL A 742 1.45 36.47 50.02
N GLY A 743 0.40 37.28 49.85
CA GLY A 743 0.33 38.72 50.21
C GLY A 743 1.19 39.82 49.52
N LYS A 744 0.46 40.75 48.85
CA LYS A 744 0.73 42.19 48.59
C LYS A 744 1.84 42.55 47.58
N GLY A 745 1.68 43.48 46.64
CA GLY A 745 0.65 44.45 46.31
C GLY A 745 1.01 45.22 45.01
N SER A 746 0.05 46.01 44.51
CA SER A 746 0.06 47.09 43.49
C SER A 746 1.43 47.53 42.93
N SER A 747 1.64 47.87 41.65
CA SER A 747 0.88 48.74 40.73
C SER A 747 1.72 48.96 39.47
N GLY A 748 1.11 49.31 38.32
CA GLY A 748 1.77 50.19 37.33
C GLY A 748 1.72 49.73 35.88
N VAL A 749 0.67 50.19 35.18
CA VAL A 749 0.57 50.24 33.72
C VAL A 749 1.49 51.33 33.18
N VAL A 750 2.32 51.04 32.16
CA VAL A 750 2.72 52.02 31.14
C VAL A 750 2.94 51.32 29.79
N SER A 751 2.11 51.70 28.82
CA SER A 751 2.30 51.55 27.38
C SER A 751 3.31 52.56 26.86
N ASN A 752 4.09 52.22 25.83
CA ASN A 752 4.14 53.04 24.61
C ASN A 752 4.91 52.39 23.47
N ASP A 753 4.24 52.44 22.32
CA ASP A 753 4.74 52.38 20.97
C ASP A 753 5.95 53.29 20.73
N THR A 754 6.89 52.85 19.88
CA THR A 754 7.27 53.64 18.71
C THR A 754 7.82 52.73 17.61
N ARG A 755 7.26 52.93 16.41
CA ARG A 755 7.65 52.36 15.14
C ARG A 755 8.94 53.01 14.65
N ASP A 756 9.81 52.23 14.03
CA ASP A 756 10.57 52.71 12.87
C ASP A 756 10.72 51.58 11.85
N ALA A 757 10.35 51.92 10.62
CA ALA A 757 10.31 51.03 9.48
C ALA A 757 11.59 51.18 8.65
N VAL A 758 12.22 50.05 8.31
CA VAL A 758 13.09 49.94 7.14
C VAL A 758 12.73 48.65 6.41
N GLN A 759 12.14 48.80 5.23
CA GLN A 759 11.93 47.76 4.23
C GLN A 759 13.27 47.39 3.57
N ALA A 760 13.60 46.10 3.46
CA ALA A 760 14.20 45.53 2.25
C ALA A 760 14.34 43.99 2.32
N HIS A 761 13.89 43.35 1.23
CA HIS A 761 14.18 41.99 0.75
C HIS A 761 13.50 40.78 1.40
N ALA A 762 12.46 40.31 0.71
CA ALA A 762 11.95 38.95 0.77
C ALA A 762 13.04 37.96 0.31
N ALA A 763 13.39 37.02 1.19
CA ALA A 763 14.19 35.85 0.87
C ALA A 763 13.25 34.64 0.70
N GLU A 764 13.42 33.94 -0.42
CA GLU A 764 12.71 32.72 -0.81
C GLU A 764 12.88 31.57 0.23
N PRO A 765 11.90 30.65 0.34
CA PRO A 765 12.01 29.50 1.23
C PRO A 765 13.05 28.51 0.70
N LYS A 766 14.08 28.22 1.50
CA LYS A 766 15.10 27.21 1.19
C LYS A 766 14.49 25.81 1.21
N LYS A 767 14.67 25.10 0.09
CA LYS A 767 14.42 23.66 -0.13
C LYS A 767 15.02 22.81 1.00
N GLY A 768 14.20 21.94 1.59
CA GLY A 768 14.61 20.89 2.52
C GLY A 768 15.03 19.61 1.81
N ASP A 769 16.12 19.05 2.31
CA ASP A 769 16.54 17.64 2.44
C ASP A 769 15.79 16.59 1.60
N LYS A 770 16.15 16.48 0.32
CA LYS A 770 15.86 15.31 -0.55
C LYS A 770 17.04 15.00 -1.47
N GLU A 771 18.22 14.78 -0.91
CA GLU A 771 19.36 14.23 -1.66
C GLU A 771 20.11 13.22 -0.80
N GLN A 772 19.66 11.96 -0.81
CA GLN A 772 20.45 10.82 -0.34
C GLN A 772 20.25 9.63 -1.28
N LEU A 773 20.84 9.73 -2.47
CA LEU A 773 21.32 8.62 -3.28
C LEU A 773 22.83 8.85 -3.46
N PRO A 774 23.71 7.84 -3.33
CA PRO A 774 25.14 8.06 -3.37
C PRO A 774 25.59 8.45 -4.78
N ASN A 775 26.03 9.71 -4.92
CA ASN A 775 26.99 10.09 -5.95
C ASN A 775 28.35 9.51 -5.56
N ALA A 776 28.86 8.56 -6.33
CA ALA A 776 30.27 8.20 -6.30
C ALA A 776 30.95 8.76 -7.56
N PRO A 777 31.83 9.76 -7.45
CA PRO A 777 32.84 10.04 -8.45
C PRO A 777 34.23 9.82 -7.83
N GLY A 778 35.02 8.91 -8.39
CA GLY A 778 36.44 8.85 -8.07
C GLY A 778 37.07 7.47 -8.14
N LEU A 779 37.23 6.94 -9.35
CA LEU A 779 38.49 6.30 -9.76
C LEU A 779 38.47 6.10 -11.27
N LEU A 780 39.66 6.13 -11.88
CA LEU A 780 39.98 5.85 -13.29
C LEU A 780 40.08 7.08 -14.21
N THR A 781 41.03 7.96 -13.89
CA THR A 781 41.86 8.60 -14.91
C THR A 781 43.12 7.76 -15.16
N GLU A 782 43.48 7.67 -16.46
CA GLU A 782 44.75 7.21 -17.04
C GLU A 782 45.02 5.70 -17.14
N SER A 783 44.72 5.13 -18.32
CA SER A 783 45.76 4.45 -19.11
C SER A 783 45.34 4.37 -20.58
N GLY A 784 46.24 4.83 -21.45
CA GLY A 784 46.04 4.96 -22.89
C GLY A 784 45.96 3.64 -23.67
N ILE A 785 45.45 3.83 -24.89
CA ILE A 785 45.10 2.90 -25.96
C ILE A 785 46.30 2.07 -26.48
N GLY A 786 46.04 0.80 -26.83
CA GLY A 786 46.93 -0.01 -27.66
C GLY A 786 46.39 -1.41 -28.02
N GLN A 787 45.52 -1.48 -29.04
CA GLN A 787 45.26 -2.59 -29.99
C GLN A 787 44.83 -3.99 -29.50
N GLY A 788 43.74 -4.50 -30.11
CA GLY A 788 43.36 -5.91 -30.13
C GLY A 788 41.85 -6.16 -30.26
N GLU A 789 41.28 -5.96 -31.44
CA GLU A 789 39.90 -6.35 -31.79
C GLU A 789 39.75 -7.89 -31.78
N HIS A 790 39.35 -8.47 -30.64
CA HIS A 790 38.56 -9.72 -30.57
C HIS A 790 38.06 -10.09 -29.15
N ASP A 791 38.45 -9.36 -28.10
CA ASP A 791 38.09 -9.65 -26.69
C ASP A 791 37.01 -8.71 -26.09
N LEU A 792 36.36 -7.88 -26.91
CA LEU A 792 35.36 -6.89 -26.44
C LEU A 792 34.01 -7.51 -26.02
N GLU A 793 33.67 -8.72 -26.48
CA GLU A 793 32.37 -9.35 -26.21
C GLU A 793 32.21 -9.92 -24.78
N ALA A 794 33.31 -10.11 -24.05
CA ALA A 794 33.27 -10.61 -22.66
C ALA A 794 33.39 -9.51 -21.60
N LYS A 795 33.93 -8.33 -21.96
CA LYS A 795 34.18 -7.23 -21.00
C LYS A 795 32.96 -6.34 -20.76
N ASN A 796 32.09 -6.17 -21.75
CA ASN A 796 30.89 -5.32 -21.60
C ASN A 796 29.83 -5.93 -20.66
N ARG A 797 29.81 -7.25 -20.47
CA ARG A 797 28.94 -7.88 -19.46
C ARG A 797 29.42 -7.67 -18.01
N ARG A 798 30.69 -7.32 -17.81
CA ARG A 798 31.27 -7.19 -16.46
C ARG A 798 31.17 -5.79 -15.84
N ASN A 799 30.88 -4.77 -16.66
CA ASN A 799 30.81 -3.37 -16.22
C ASN A 799 29.38 -2.80 -16.25
N GLU A 800 28.37 -3.61 -16.61
CA GLU A 800 26.95 -3.23 -16.53
C GLU A 800 26.18 -3.93 -15.40
N LEU A 801 26.88 -4.74 -14.60
CA LEU A 801 26.57 -5.10 -13.21
C LEU A 801 27.38 -4.20 -12.27
#